data_AF-A0A2E8D340-F1
#
_entry.id   AF-A0A2E8D340-F1
#
_cell.length_a   1.000
_cell.length_b   1.000
_cell.length_c   1.000
_cell.angle_alpha   90.00
_cell.angle_beta   90.00
_cell.angle_gamma   90.00
#
_symmetry.space_group_name_H-M   'P 1'
#
loop_
_entity.id
_entity.type
_entity.pdbx_description
1 polymer ?
#
loop_
_entity_poly.entity_id
_entity_poly.type
_entity_poly.pdbx_seq_one_letter_code
_entity_poly.pdbx_strand_id
1 'polypeptide(L)'
;MAMHIQRTLMCFAVGVLFGPVIMVGDEPASFDKLGAEYKQDVRPLLKRFCLECHSSEQKKGELDLQKFTTLAEVRRRTKAWLRVAEMLDNGEMPPKDSVQPSLKQRKELRGWVERYLHAEALASAGDPGPVVLRRLNNAEYTYTIRDLTGVELDPTREFPIDGAAGEGFTNTGDALVMSPALSRKYLHAGKEIARHAVLLPDGFRSSPYATRREWTDEILAQIRTLYGEFVESVDLGNGRAVGYINGHVDTRLGHAGRLPLEKYFAATLAQRDAVTTGGKTIEAVARERGLNARYLGTLWSSLTGSKPSLLLDGLRARWRRAKPQDAAALAADVTTWQRGLWSFNPIGLKGRKGSRSQWLEPVNPMVTKQELRFKIPATKDGEEPKEFVISLVATDAGDGNEHDFVVWRQPRLVAEGKPDILLRDWVSADGKAIDAASVCVRAPAVITIRIPADLAGRELVTAAALEPKTAGEGSVQADVVAGTPETKPGLLPSEVTVKFSQVTQVFSDHRNVSISRPIIVAEKSAARAAFESAMNAHRSLFPAALCYTQIVPVDELHTTTLFYREDSHLARLMLDDAQKSRLNRLWRELRFVSQSALIRVDVLEDLLTGMRGNAQYAGIEPLRGPVNQAAVTFRKELAAAEPRQVDALVDFANRAYRRPLTDVEASELRGLYRQLREQDLPHDEAFRLTLARVFVSTPFLFRLEKTPGGNAAAPVSDWELASRLSYFLWSSQPDEEPRALAADRTLHTPEMLAKQARRMLTDARVRRLASEFACQWLDIYGFAENVEKSEEVFPEFARLRREMYEEPVRFFEDMFRNDGSILDVLNADHALLSESLAKHYDIDGVSGPEWRRVTGVRRQGRGGVLGMASILAKQSGAARTSPILRGNWVFETLLGERLPKPPASVPDLPDSVPTGLTARQLIERHSTEPECAKCHARIDPYGFALEQYDAIGRLRESEADTKTKLVDGKTIEGIEGLREYLLKDRRHDFVRQFCRKLLGYSLGREVQLSDEPLLEEMQQKLAAGGYRVGTAVETIVLSKQFRMIRGKKRP
;
A
#
# COMPACT_ATOMS: atom_id res chain seq x y z
N MET A 1 -5.52 -27.88 -62.08
CA MET A 1 -6.04 -28.64 -63.24
C MET A 1 -6.93 -29.75 -62.68
N ALA A 2 -8.26 -29.71 -62.73
CA ALA A 2 -9.20 -28.70 -63.28
C ALA A 2 -10.42 -28.55 -62.28
N MET A 3 -11.22 -27.47 -62.28
CA MET A 3 -12.56 -27.31 -62.94
C MET A 3 -13.48 -28.55 -62.82
N HIS A 4 -14.79 -28.49 -62.51
CA HIS A 4 -15.77 -27.41 -62.26
C HIS A 4 -17.03 -28.03 -61.54
N ILE A 5 -18.22 -27.43 -61.29
CA ILE A 5 -18.92 -26.21 -61.77
C ILE A 5 -19.85 -25.57 -60.68
N GLN A 6 -20.91 -24.84 -61.06
CA GLN A 6 -21.85 -24.00 -60.29
C GLN A 6 -22.97 -24.74 -59.48
N ARG A 7 -23.59 -24.03 -58.52
CA ARG A 7 -25.03 -23.69 -58.55
C ARG A 7 -25.36 -22.41 -57.77
N THR A 8 -26.54 -21.83 -58.00
CA THR A 8 -26.87 -20.40 -57.76
C THR A 8 -28.12 -20.25 -56.89
N LEU A 9 -28.22 -19.20 -56.05
CA LEU A 9 -29.48 -18.41 -55.92
C LEU A 9 -29.32 -17.02 -55.25
N MET A 10 -29.96 -16.02 -55.86
CA MET A 10 -30.49 -14.74 -55.37
C MET A 10 -29.83 -14.00 -54.17
N CYS A 11 -29.25 -12.84 -54.46
CA CYS A 11 -29.16 -11.72 -53.53
C CYS A 11 -30.34 -10.75 -53.75
N PHE A 12 -30.92 -10.22 -52.68
CA PHE A 12 -31.82 -9.05 -52.75
C PHE A 12 -31.00 -7.77 -52.57
N ALA A 13 -31.06 -6.86 -53.55
CA ALA A 13 -30.36 -5.59 -53.49
C ALA A 13 -31.28 -4.48 -52.98
N VAL A 14 -31.05 -3.98 -51.75
CA VAL A 14 -31.65 -2.73 -51.25
C VAL A 14 -30.67 -1.60 -51.56
N GLY A 15 -31.03 -0.74 -52.50
CA GLY A 15 -30.19 0.36 -52.95
C GLY A 15 -30.12 1.51 -51.94
N VAL A 16 -29.09 1.53 -51.08
CA VAL A 16 -28.70 2.73 -50.33
C VAL A 16 -27.85 3.62 -51.23
N LEU A 17 -28.33 4.84 -51.50
CA LEU A 17 -27.62 5.84 -52.31
C LEU A 17 -26.42 6.42 -51.57
N PHE A 18 -25.29 5.71 -51.61
CA PHE A 18 -23.99 6.30 -51.33
C PHE A 18 -23.61 7.25 -52.46
N GLY A 19 -23.96 8.53 -52.31
CA GLY A 19 -23.34 9.60 -53.09
C GLY A 19 -21.83 9.63 -52.81
N PRO A 20 -20.97 9.88 -53.82
CA PRO A 20 -19.53 9.92 -53.61
C PRO A 20 -19.17 11.10 -52.71
N VAL A 21 -18.53 10.83 -51.58
CA VAL A 21 -17.88 11.86 -50.77
C VAL A 21 -16.65 12.33 -51.54
N ILE A 22 -16.81 13.41 -52.31
CA ILE A 22 -15.70 14.05 -53.02
C ILE A 22 -14.83 14.74 -51.98
N MET A 23 -13.78 14.04 -51.54
CA MET A 23 -12.68 14.62 -50.78
C MET A 23 -11.92 15.60 -51.68
N VAL A 24 -12.35 16.87 -51.70
CA VAL A 24 -11.57 17.96 -52.29
C VAL A 24 -10.45 18.34 -51.32
N GLY A 25 -9.45 17.47 -51.21
CA GLY A 25 -8.14 17.86 -50.73
C GLY A 25 -7.37 18.49 -51.88
N ASP A 26 -7.07 19.79 -51.78
CA ASP A 26 -6.12 20.44 -52.70
C ASP A 26 -4.78 19.70 -52.63
N GLU A 27 -4.20 19.35 -53.78
CA GLU A 27 -2.85 18.77 -53.81
C GLU A 27 -1.85 19.76 -53.19
N PRO A 28 -0.92 19.29 -52.32
CA PRO A 28 -0.02 20.18 -51.61
C PRO A 28 0.85 20.97 -52.60
N ALA A 29 0.76 22.30 -52.50
CA ALA A 29 1.35 23.21 -53.47
C ALA A 29 2.86 22.96 -53.65
N SER A 30 3.29 22.63 -54.87
CA SER A 30 4.70 22.33 -55.14
C SER A 30 5.61 23.50 -54.81
N PHE A 31 6.83 23.21 -54.34
CA PHE A 31 7.79 24.26 -54.00
C PHE A 31 8.15 25.15 -55.20
N ASP A 32 8.09 24.64 -56.43
CA ASP A 32 8.30 25.44 -57.64
C ASP A 32 7.17 26.46 -57.86
N LYS A 33 5.92 26.05 -57.67
CA LYS A 33 4.75 26.95 -57.71
C LYS A 33 4.81 27.99 -56.59
N LEU A 34 5.05 27.55 -55.35
CA LEU A 34 5.24 28.45 -54.20
C LEU A 34 6.42 29.41 -54.40
N GLY A 35 7.48 28.99 -55.08
CA GLY A 35 8.64 29.82 -55.40
C GLY A 35 8.37 30.87 -56.48
N ALA A 36 7.52 30.55 -57.46
CA ALA A 36 7.02 31.51 -58.45
C ALA A 36 6.11 32.57 -57.79
N GLU A 37 5.08 32.13 -57.05
CA GLU A 37 4.18 32.98 -56.26
C GLU A 37 4.97 33.86 -55.27
N TYR A 38 6.00 33.32 -54.61
CA TYR A 38 6.85 34.09 -53.71
C TYR A 38 7.56 35.25 -54.41
N LYS A 39 8.07 35.00 -55.63
CA LYS A 39 8.82 35.98 -56.42
C LYS A 39 7.91 37.03 -57.06
N GLN A 40 6.72 36.64 -57.49
CA GLN A 40 5.76 37.48 -58.21
C GLN A 40 4.88 38.30 -57.26
N ASP A 41 4.30 37.68 -56.24
CA ASP A 41 3.24 38.28 -55.43
C ASP A 41 3.75 38.67 -54.03
N VAL A 42 4.38 37.73 -53.31
CA VAL A 42 4.73 37.93 -51.89
C VAL A 42 5.88 38.91 -51.71
N ARG A 43 6.98 38.75 -52.45
CA ARG A 43 8.19 39.58 -52.26
C ARG A 43 7.94 41.08 -52.53
N PRO A 44 7.09 41.50 -53.49
CA PRO A 44 6.63 42.90 -53.58
C PRO A 44 5.84 43.38 -52.36
N LEU A 45 4.98 42.56 -51.76
CA LEU A 45 4.25 42.92 -50.53
C LEU A 45 5.22 43.14 -49.37
N LEU A 46 6.18 42.23 -49.15
CA LEU A 46 7.23 42.40 -48.13
C LEU A 46 8.03 43.69 -48.33
N LYS A 47 8.45 43.97 -49.58
CA LYS A 47 9.15 45.20 -49.95
C LYS A 47 8.36 46.47 -49.61
N ARG A 48 7.04 46.46 -49.83
CA ARG A 48 6.16 47.63 -49.66
C ARG A 48 5.72 47.85 -48.22
N PHE A 49 5.55 46.77 -47.43
CA PHE A 49 4.87 46.82 -46.14
C PHE A 49 5.72 46.36 -44.95
N CYS A 50 6.92 45.78 -45.16
CA CYS A 50 7.71 45.17 -44.09
C CYS A 50 9.19 45.60 -44.05
N LEU A 51 9.83 45.80 -45.20
CA LEU A 51 11.30 46.02 -45.24
C LEU A 51 11.77 47.36 -44.66
N GLU A 52 10.88 48.34 -44.47
CA GLU A 52 11.20 49.59 -43.75
C GLU A 52 11.68 49.32 -42.31
N CYS A 53 11.06 48.35 -41.63
CA CYS A 53 11.36 47.98 -40.25
C CYS A 53 12.11 46.64 -40.09
N HIS A 54 12.14 45.82 -41.15
CA HIS A 54 12.73 44.46 -41.17
C HIS A 54 13.68 44.27 -42.36
N SER A 55 14.64 45.18 -42.52
CA SER A 55 15.73 45.12 -43.50
C SER A 55 17.03 44.59 -42.87
N SER A 56 18.08 44.47 -43.68
CA SER A 56 19.44 44.27 -43.18
C SER A 56 20.03 45.53 -42.52
N GLU A 57 19.35 46.67 -42.60
CA GLU A 57 19.65 47.91 -41.89
C GLU A 57 18.83 47.96 -40.58
N GLN A 58 17.52 48.24 -40.64
CA GLN A 58 16.62 48.18 -39.48
C GLN A 58 16.12 46.75 -39.23
N LYS A 59 16.45 46.20 -38.05
CA LYS A 59 16.06 44.83 -37.63
C LYS A 59 15.12 44.86 -36.42
N LYS A 60 13.98 45.54 -36.52
CA LYS A 60 13.02 45.59 -35.40
C LYS A 60 12.55 44.16 -35.07
N GLY A 61 12.45 43.85 -33.77
CA GLY A 61 12.11 42.50 -33.30
C GLY A 61 13.12 41.40 -33.67
N GLU A 62 14.37 41.76 -33.99
CA GLU A 62 15.46 40.90 -34.46
C GLU A 62 15.24 40.24 -35.84
N LEU A 63 14.21 40.68 -36.57
CA LEU A 63 13.79 40.10 -37.84
C LEU A 63 14.31 40.90 -39.05
N ASP A 64 14.92 40.19 -40.00
CA ASP A 64 15.51 40.72 -41.24
C ASP A 64 14.88 39.98 -42.44
N LEU A 65 13.80 40.55 -42.99
CA LEU A 65 13.03 39.98 -44.08
C LEU A 65 13.70 40.21 -45.45
N GLN A 66 14.64 41.15 -45.56
CA GLN A 66 15.34 41.47 -46.81
C GLN A 66 16.20 40.30 -47.33
N LYS A 67 16.74 39.49 -46.41
CA LYS A 67 17.55 38.29 -46.73
C LYS A 67 16.77 37.19 -47.44
N PHE A 68 15.45 37.16 -47.35
CA PHE A 68 14.59 36.16 -48.00
C PHE A 68 14.37 36.50 -49.48
N THR A 69 15.45 36.43 -50.26
CA THR A 69 15.43 36.78 -51.70
C THR A 69 14.85 35.69 -52.59
N THR A 70 14.84 34.44 -52.11
CA THR A 70 14.33 33.23 -52.78
C THR A 70 13.66 32.30 -51.77
N LEU A 71 12.83 31.37 -52.24
CA LEU A 71 12.21 30.32 -51.41
C LEU A 71 13.25 29.45 -50.68
N ALA A 72 14.45 29.26 -51.25
CA ALA A 72 15.49 28.47 -50.60
C ALA A 72 15.96 29.09 -49.25
N GLU A 73 15.99 30.42 -49.14
CA GLU A 73 16.28 31.09 -47.86
C GLU A 73 15.07 31.08 -46.90
N VAL A 74 13.84 31.01 -47.43
CA VAL A 74 12.61 30.80 -46.62
C VAL A 74 12.70 29.43 -45.93
N ARG A 75 12.94 28.37 -46.71
CA ARG A 75 13.10 26.98 -46.22
C ARG A 75 14.24 26.81 -45.22
N ARG A 76 15.36 27.49 -45.44
CA ARG A 76 16.50 27.49 -44.49
C ARG A 76 16.18 28.13 -43.13
N ARG A 77 15.10 28.90 -42.99
CA ARG A 77 14.81 29.68 -41.76
C ARG A 77 13.31 29.69 -41.42
N THR A 78 12.62 28.57 -41.62
CA THR A 78 11.16 28.45 -41.44
C THR A 78 10.63 28.93 -40.08
N LYS A 79 11.40 28.86 -38.98
CA LYS A 79 10.99 29.42 -37.66
C LYS A 79 10.73 30.93 -37.69
N ALA A 80 11.36 31.68 -38.60
CA ALA A 80 11.01 33.10 -38.83
C ALA A 80 9.61 33.26 -39.45
N TRP A 81 9.21 32.33 -40.32
CA TRP A 81 7.93 32.38 -41.04
C TRP A 81 6.74 31.93 -40.19
N LEU A 82 6.96 31.06 -39.20
CA LEU A 82 5.98 30.81 -38.14
C LEU A 82 5.65 32.09 -37.36
N ARG A 83 6.67 32.87 -36.96
CA ARG A 83 6.47 34.17 -36.29
C ARG A 83 5.84 35.22 -37.20
N VAL A 84 6.10 35.19 -38.52
CA VAL A 84 5.40 36.06 -39.48
C VAL A 84 3.91 35.70 -39.57
N ALA A 85 3.54 34.41 -39.54
CA ALA A 85 2.13 34.01 -39.52
C ALA A 85 1.41 34.53 -38.25
N GLU A 86 2.00 34.29 -37.08
CA GLU A 86 1.52 34.78 -35.77
C GLU A 86 1.27 36.30 -35.76
N MET A 87 2.27 37.10 -36.17
CA MET A 87 2.16 38.57 -36.21
C MET A 87 1.15 39.10 -37.24
N LEU A 88 0.86 38.32 -38.30
CA LEU A 88 -0.18 38.64 -39.28
C LEU A 88 -1.59 38.29 -38.79
N ASP A 89 -1.73 37.18 -38.06
CA ASP A 89 -2.99 36.66 -37.52
C ASP A 89 -3.46 37.46 -36.30
N ASN A 90 -2.55 37.87 -35.42
CA ASN A 90 -2.82 38.88 -34.39
C ASN A 90 -3.10 40.28 -34.98
N GLY A 91 -2.71 40.50 -36.24
CA GLY A 91 -2.82 41.79 -36.91
C GLY A 91 -1.82 42.86 -36.47
N GLU A 92 -0.86 42.51 -35.60
CA GLU A 92 0.18 43.40 -35.04
C GLU A 92 1.12 43.97 -36.12
N MET A 93 1.29 43.26 -37.24
CA MET A 93 2.14 43.69 -38.36
C MET A 93 1.35 43.93 -39.66
N PRO A 94 1.68 45.00 -40.43
CA PRO A 94 2.54 46.12 -40.06
C PRO A 94 1.94 46.98 -38.92
N PRO A 95 2.74 47.75 -38.17
CA PRO A 95 2.24 48.64 -37.11
C PRO A 95 1.24 49.69 -37.64
N LYS A 96 0.38 50.22 -36.76
CA LYS A 96 -0.68 51.20 -37.10
C LYS A 96 -0.17 52.36 -37.95
N ASP A 97 0.98 52.91 -37.58
CA ASP A 97 1.56 54.13 -38.18
C ASP A 97 2.39 53.85 -39.45
N SER A 98 2.52 52.58 -39.84
CA SER A 98 3.20 52.12 -41.05
C SER A 98 2.20 51.84 -42.19
N VAL A 99 2.69 51.86 -43.43
CA VAL A 99 1.85 51.62 -44.62
C VAL A 99 1.14 50.26 -44.52
N GLN A 100 -0.19 50.26 -44.59
CA GLN A 100 -1.00 49.05 -44.41
C GLN A 100 -1.32 48.34 -45.75
N PRO A 101 -1.30 46.99 -45.78
CA PRO A 101 -1.84 46.22 -46.90
C PRO A 101 -3.38 46.24 -46.88
N SER A 102 -3.99 46.22 -48.07
CA SER A 102 -5.44 45.99 -48.19
C SER A 102 -5.83 44.58 -47.68
N LEU A 103 -7.10 44.36 -47.34
CA LEU A 103 -7.59 43.04 -46.90
C LEU A 103 -7.28 41.91 -47.90
N LYS A 104 -7.35 42.20 -49.21
CA LYS A 104 -6.97 41.26 -50.28
C LYS A 104 -5.48 40.90 -50.18
N GLN A 105 -4.60 41.91 -50.10
CA GLN A 105 -3.15 41.73 -49.99
C GLN A 105 -2.72 41.03 -48.69
N ARG A 106 -3.39 41.32 -47.56
CA ARG A 106 -3.15 40.63 -46.29
C ARG A 106 -3.54 39.15 -46.39
N LYS A 107 -4.67 38.84 -47.03
CA LYS A 107 -5.11 37.46 -47.31
C LYS A 107 -4.19 36.73 -48.30
N GLU A 108 -3.71 37.40 -49.34
CA GLU A 108 -2.75 36.86 -50.32
C GLU A 108 -1.43 36.48 -49.65
N LEU A 109 -0.85 37.40 -48.87
CA LEU A 109 0.36 37.17 -48.08
C LEU A 109 0.18 36.00 -47.09
N ARG A 110 -0.84 36.09 -46.23
CA ARG A 110 -1.05 35.09 -45.16
C ARG A 110 -1.44 33.71 -45.70
N GLY A 111 -2.20 33.66 -46.80
CA GLY A 111 -2.55 32.42 -47.49
C GLY A 111 -1.38 31.75 -48.21
N TRP A 112 -0.42 32.52 -48.75
CA TRP A 112 0.84 31.96 -49.26
C TRP A 112 1.69 31.40 -48.11
N VAL A 113 1.81 32.13 -46.99
CA VAL A 113 2.54 31.64 -45.81
C VAL A 113 1.95 30.34 -45.28
N GLU A 114 0.62 30.19 -45.31
CA GLU A 114 -0.07 28.95 -44.93
C GLU A 114 0.32 27.76 -45.82
N ARG A 115 0.13 27.90 -47.15
CA ARG A 115 0.48 26.85 -48.12
C ARG A 115 1.96 26.49 -48.06
N TYR A 116 2.82 27.49 -47.82
CA TYR A 116 4.25 27.29 -47.62
C TYR A 116 4.56 26.47 -46.37
N LEU A 117 3.99 26.83 -45.21
CA LEU A 117 4.22 26.13 -43.94
C LEU A 117 3.68 24.69 -44.00
N HIS A 118 2.50 24.48 -44.60
CA HIS A 118 1.94 23.15 -44.84
C HIS A 118 2.81 22.29 -45.78
N ALA A 119 3.32 22.86 -46.88
CA ALA A 119 4.23 22.14 -47.77
C ALA A 119 5.56 21.77 -47.08
N GLU A 120 6.10 22.65 -46.21
CA GLU A 120 7.32 22.36 -45.45
C GLU A 120 7.09 21.37 -44.29
N ALA A 121 5.89 21.37 -43.69
CA ALA A 121 5.44 20.36 -42.73
C ALA A 121 5.39 18.96 -43.38
N LEU A 122 4.74 18.85 -44.54
CA LEU A 122 4.69 17.60 -45.32
C LEU A 122 6.08 17.15 -45.79
N ALA A 123 6.93 18.08 -46.24
CA ALA A 123 8.31 17.78 -46.65
C ALA A 123 9.24 17.35 -45.48
N SER A 124 8.84 17.61 -44.23
CA SER A 124 9.54 17.17 -43.01
C SER A 124 8.74 16.13 -42.20
N ALA A 125 7.67 15.57 -42.76
CA ALA A 125 6.69 14.76 -42.05
C ALA A 125 7.29 13.52 -41.37
N GLY A 126 7.11 13.43 -40.06
CA GLY A 126 7.61 12.29 -39.27
C GLY A 126 9.11 12.33 -39.00
N ASP A 127 9.77 13.47 -39.20
CA ASP A 127 11.04 13.76 -38.52
C ASP A 127 10.77 13.85 -37.01
N PRO A 128 11.36 12.97 -36.18
CA PRO A 128 11.09 12.93 -34.74
C PRO A 128 11.65 14.15 -33.98
N GLY A 129 12.50 14.94 -34.62
CA GLY A 129 13.29 15.99 -33.98
C GLY A 129 14.59 15.44 -33.38
N PRO A 130 15.49 16.34 -32.96
CA PRO A 130 16.80 15.98 -32.44
C PRO A 130 16.71 15.47 -31.00
N VAL A 131 17.69 14.67 -30.56
CA VAL A 131 17.81 14.29 -29.14
C VAL A 131 17.98 15.53 -28.25
N VAL A 132 17.12 15.64 -27.23
CA VAL A 132 17.15 16.63 -26.14
C VAL A 132 17.51 15.90 -24.85
N LEU A 133 18.46 16.43 -24.07
CA LEU A 133 18.89 15.81 -22.82
C LEU A 133 17.91 16.17 -21.69
N ARG A 134 16.98 15.27 -21.38
CA ARG A 134 15.97 15.43 -20.32
C ARG A 134 16.44 14.78 -19.02
N ARG A 135 16.62 15.58 -17.95
CA ARG A 135 16.60 15.04 -16.58
C ARG A 135 15.17 14.69 -16.16
N LEU A 136 15.02 13.94 -15.07
CA LEU A 136 13.73 13.87 -14.39
C LEU A 136 13.35 15.25 -13.83
N ASN A 137 12.10 15.65 -14.01
CA ASN A 137 11.51 16.75 -13.24
C ASN A 137 11.26 16.30 -11.78
N ASN A 138 10.87 17.20 -10.90
CA ASN A 138 10.66 16.91 -9.48
C ASN A 138 9.61 15.81 -9.24
N ALA A 139 8.47 15.86 -9.93
CA ALA A 139 7.43 14.84 -9.82
C ALA A 139 7.93 13.46 -10.31
N GLU A 140 8.60 13.43 -11.48
CA GLU A 140 9.19 12.23 -12.06
C GLU A 140 10.24 11.58 -11.16
N TYR A 141 11.09 12.38 -10.51
CA TYR A 141 12.08 11.89 -9.54
C TYR A 141 11.38 11.23 -8.35
N THR A 142 10.43 11.92 -7.73
CA THR A 142 9.70 11.44 -6.55
C THR A 142 8.85 10.21 -6.84
N TYR A 143 8.16 10.15 -7.99
CA TYR A 143 7.45 8.95 -8.44
C TYR A 143 8.38 7.79 -8.76
N THR A 144 9.55 8.04 -9.36
CA THR A 144 10.55 6.98 -9.63
C THR A 144 11.12 6.41 -8.32
N ILE A 145 11.40 7.25 -7.31
CA ILE A 145 11.84 6.79 -5.98
C ILE A 145 10.74 5.98 -5.30
N ARG A 146 9.49 6.44 -5.32
CA ARG A 146 8.32 5.72 -4.79
C ARG A 146 8.18 4.33 -5.42
N ASP A 147 8.25 4.24 -6.75
CA ASP A 147 8.06 2.99 -7.48
C ASP A 147 9.28 2.04 -7.38
N LEU A 148 10.47 2.55 -7.06
CA LEU A 148 11.66 1.73 -6.76
C LEU A 148 11.65 1.13 -5.35
N THR A 149 11.20 1.92 -4.37
CA THR A 149 11.35 1.61 -2.94
C THR A 149 10.08 1.03 -2.32
N GLY A 150 8.91 1.33 -2.87
CA GLY A 150 7.61 1.07 -2.24
C GLY A 150 7.27 2.03 -1.10
N VAL A 151 8.05 3.10 -0.90
CA VAL A 151 7.91 4.05 0.21
C VAL A 151 7.43 5.41 -0.31
N GLU A 152 6.47 6.02 0.39
CA GLU A 152 6.06 7.41 0.13
C GLU A 152 7.04 8.39 0.80
N LEU A 153 7.99 8.89 0.02
CA LEU A 153 8.93 9.95 0.40
C LEU A 153 8.68 11.19 -0.48
N ASP A 154 8.92 12.39 0.04
CA ASP A 154 9.10 13.62 -0.75
C ASP A 154 10.57 14.08 -0.68
N PRO A 155 11.46 13.48 -1.50
CA PRO A 155 12.85 13.92 -1.59
C PRO A 155 13.03 15.25 -2.33
N THR A 156 11.97 15.81 -2.93
CA THR A 156 12.01 16.99 -3.80
C THR A 156 11.54 18.28 -3.16
N ARG A 157 11.00 18.21 -1.93
CA ARG A 157 10.42 19.33 -1.18
C ARG A 157 11.25 20.62 -1.17
N GLU A 158 12.57 20.50 -1.18
CA GLU A 158 13.50 21.65 -1.13
C GLU A 158 14.18 21.96 -2.48
N PHE A 159 13.71 21.38 -3.57
CA PHE A 159 14.28 21.63 -4.90
C PHE A 159 13.67 22.91 -5.48
N PRO A 160 14.38 23.63 -6.38
CA PRO A 160 13.76 24.67 -7.18
C PRO A 160 12.56 24.14 -7.96
N ILE A 161 11.53 24.95 -8.13
CA ILE A 161 10.38 24.64 -8.99
C ILE A 161 10.88 24.50 -10.44
N ASP A 162 10.49 23.42 -11.12
CA ASP A 162 10.82 23.23 -12.53
C ASP A 162 10.02 24.19 -13.42
N GLY A 163 10.70 24.86 -14.34
CA GLY A 163 10.05 25.74 -15.31
C GLY A 163 9.25 24.96 -16.36
N ALA A 164 8.01 25.37 -16.59
CA ALA A 164 7.20 24.87 -17.70
C ALA A 164 7.68 25.48 -19.03
N ALA A 165 7.76 24.66 -20.10
CA ALA A 165 8.16 25.12 -21.43
C ALA A 165 7.54 24.29 -22.56
N GLY A 166 7.82 24.69 -23.80
CA GLY A 166 7.23 24.10 -25.01
C GLY A 166 5.72 24.29 -25.00
N GLU A 167 4.99 23.18 -24.88
CA GLU A 167 3.52 23.22 -24.79
C GLU A 167 2.97 23.59 -23.39
N GLY A 168 3.83 23.92 -22.43
CA GLY A 168 3.44 24.37 -21.09
C GLY A 168 3.67 23.33 -20.00
N PHE A 169 4.60 22.39 -20.20
CA PHE A 169 4.84 21.30 -19.26
C PHE A 169 6.21 21.38 -18.61
N THR A 170 6.27 21.02 -17.32
CA THR A 170 7.52 20.92 -16.54
C THR A 170 8.37 19.71 -16.94
N ASN A 171 7.85 18.81 -17.78
CA ASN A 171 8.57 17.65 -18.30
C ASN A 171 9.37 17.94 -19.60
N THR A 172 9.34 19.19 -20.07
CA THR A 172 10.00 19.65 -21.30
C THR A 172 11.52 19.77 -21.13
N GLY A 173 12.28 19.00 -21.91
CA GLY A 173 13.73 18.86 -21.75
C GLY A 173 14.53 20.16 -21.81
N ASP A 174 14.15 21.10 -22.68
CA ASP A 174 14.88 22.37 -22.87
C ASP A 174 14.80 23.34 -21.66
N ALA A 175 13.85 23.15 -20.75
CA ALA A 175 13.76 23.93 -19.50
C ALA A 175 14.44 23.24 -18.29
N LEU A 176 14.73 21.93 -18.40
CA LEU A 176 15.19 21.09 -17.30
C LEU A 176 16.70 21.21 -17.05
N VAL A 177 17.18 22.46 -16.93
CA VAL A 177 18.58 22.80 -16.67
C VAL A 177 19.06 22.20 -15.33
N MET A 178 20.33 21.82 -15.27
CA MET A 178 21.01 21.36 -14.07
C MET A 178 21.88 22.48 -13.49
N SER A 179 21.60 22.94 -12.27
CA SER A 179 22.43 23.93 -11.57
C SER A 179 23.35 23.27 -10.52
N PRO A 180 24.47 23.92 -10.13
CA PRO A 180 25.32 23.42 -9.04
C PRO A 180 24.59 23.35 -7.68
N ALA A 181 23.54 24.15 -7.48
CA ALA A 181 22.70 24.09 -6.29
C ALA A 181 21.77 22.86 -6.34
N LEU A 182 21.11 22.61 -7.47
CA LEU A 182 20.27 21.43 -7.67
C LEU A 182 21.09 20.13 -7.58
N SER A 183 22.32 20.12 -8.11
CA SER A 183 23.23 18.97 -7.98
C SER A 183 23.54 18.61 -6.52
N ARG A 184 23.65 19.62 -5.63
CA ARG A 184 23.82 19.39 -4.17
C ARG A 184 22.52 18.91 -3.52
N LYS A 185 21.35 19.43 -3.93
CA LYS A 185 20.04 18.95 -3.45
C LYS A 185 19.79 17.49 -3.84
N TYR A 186 20.12 17.07 -5.06
CA TYR A 186 20.10 15.65 -5.46
C TYR A 186 21.00 14.77 -4.57
N LEU A 187 22.21 15.23 -4.20
CA LEU A 187 23.09 14.49 -3.29
C LEU A 187 22.56 14.39 -1.86
N HIS A 188 21.90 15.45 -1.35
CA HIS A 188 21.23 15.37 -0.06
C HIS A 188 20.04 14.40 -0.11
N ALA A 189 19.16 14.55 -1.10
CA ALA A 189 18.02 13.65 -1.32
C ALA A 189 18.47 12.18 -1.46
N GLY A 190 19.47 11.90 -2.29
CA GLY A 190 20.01 10.55 -2.47
C GLY A 190 20.58 9.94 -1.18
N LYS A 191 21.17 10.75 -0.30
CA LYS A 191 21.59 10.31 1.04
C LYS A 191 20.40 10.03 1.95
N GLU A 192 19.41 10.92 2.03
CA GLU A 192 18.24 10.71 2.88
C GLU A 192 17.43 9.48 2.43
N ILE A 193 17.17 9.31 1.13
CA ILE A 193 16.52 8.10 0.58
C ILE A 193 17.33 6.84 0.97
N ALA A 194 18.66 6.88 0.93
CA ALA A 194 19.49 5.74 1.32
C ALA A 194 19.43 5.43 2.83
N ARG A 195 19.06 6.38 3.71
CA ARG A 195 18.83 6.10 5.14
C ARG A 195 17.67 5.14 5.37
N HIS A 196 16.67 5.16 4.49
CA HIS A 196 15.53 4.24 4.51
C HIS A 196 15.88 2.79 4.10
N ALA A 197 17.14 2.51 3.73
CA ALA A 197 17.60 1.15 3.41
C ALA A 197 17.84 0.31 4.68
N VAL A 198 17.01 -0.73 4.83
CA VAL A 198 17.10 -1.77 5.86
C VAL A 198 17.89 -2.95 5.29
N LEU A 199 19.06 -3.21 5.87
CA LEU A 199 19.91 -4.33 5.51
C LEU A 199 19.39 -5.64 6.13
N LEU A 200 19.27 -6.69 5.31
CA LEU A 200 18.69 -7.98 5.65
C LEU A 200 19.71 -9.12 5.40
N PRO A 201 19.50 -10.34 5.91
CA PRO A 201 20.45 -11.44 5.76
C PRO A 201 20.82 -11.81 4.32
N ASP A 202 19.93 -11.56 3.35
CA ASP A 202 20.06 -12.02 1.95
C ASP A 202 19.96 -10.86 0.92
N GLY A 203 20.06 -9.60 1.37
CA GLY A 203 19.81 -8.43 0.52
C GLY A 203 19.40 -7.21 1.34
N PHE A 204 18.61 -6.30 0.77
CA PHE A 204 18.05 -5.16 1.48
C PHE A 204 16.61 -4.86 1.06
N ARG A 205 15.90 -4.06 1.85
CA ARG A 205 14.61 -3.45 1.50
C ARG A 205 14.59 -1.98 1.89
N SER A 206 13.58 -1.25 1.44
CA SER A 206 13.26 0.07 1.99
C SER A 206 12.26 -0.04 3.16
N SER A 207 12.16 1.02 3.95
CA SER A 207 11.18 1.21 5.05
C SER A 207 10.74 2.68 5.08
N PRO A 208 9.49 3.01 5.48
CA PRO A 208 9.11 4.40 5.76
C PRO A 208 9.92 5.04 6.90
N TYR A 209 10.59 4.22 7.73
CA TYR A 209 11.39 4.66 8.86
C TYR A 209 12.89 4.70 8.53
N ALA A 210 13.66 5.45 9.32
CA ALA A 210 15.09 5.69 9.09
C ALA A 210 16.02 5.23 10.24
N THR A 211 15.50 4.58 11.29
CA THR A 211 16.31 4.06 12.40
C THR A 211 16.10 2.56 12.68
N ARG A 212 17.15 1.93 13.21
CA ARG A 212 17.16 0.50 13.60
C ARG A 212 16.06 0.11 14.60
N ARG A 213 15.67 1.04 15.48
CA ARG A 213 14.57 0.84 16.43
C ARG A 213 13.25 0.68 15.69
N GLU A 214 12.92 1.66 14.86
CA GLU A 214 11.67 1.64 14.08
C GLU A 214 11.60 0.43 13.13
N TRP A 215 12.70 0.05 12.48
CA TRP A 215 12.73 -1.18 11.65
C TRP A 215 12.54 -2.46 12.47
N THR A 216 12.96 -2.46 13.74
CA THR A 216 12.72 -3.58 14.67
C THR A 216 11.25 -3.61 15.08
N ASP A 217 10.66 -2.46 15.43
CA ASP A 217 9.26 -2.31 15.79
C ASP A 217 8.32 -2.62 14.60
N GLU A 218 8.70 -2.27 13.36
CA GLU A 218 8.04 -2.62 12.11
C GLU A 218 7.97 -4.15 11.89
N ILE A 219 9.06 -4.88 12.15
CA ILE A 219 9.08 -6.34 12.03
C ILE A 219 8.32 -7.00 13.19
N LEU A 220 8.41 -6.47 14.40
CA LEU A 220 7.60 -6.92 15.55
C LEU A 220 6.11 -6.77 15.28
N ALA A 221 5.68 -5.65 14.69
CA ALA A 221 4.31 -5.44 14.25
C ALA A 221 3.88 -6.50 13.22
N GLN A 222 4.68 -6.75 12.18
CA GLN A 222 4.38 -7.79 11.18
C GLN A 222 4.24 -9.19 11.77
N ILE A 223 5.07 -9.57 12.76
CA ILE A 223 4.93 -10.87 13.45
C ILE A 223 3.65 -10.89 14.31
N ARG A 224 3.35 -9.82 15.04
CA ARG A 224 2.12 -9.71 15.87
C ARG A 224 0.86 -9.75 15.02
N THR A 225 0.83 -9.08 13.87
CA THR A 225 -0.26 -9.17 12.89
C THR A 225 -0.42 -10.61 12.38
N LEU A 226 0.68 -11.25 11.96
CA LEU A 226 0.65 -12.65 11.49
C LEU A 226 0.23 -13.65 12.57
N TYR A 227 0.42 -13.35 13.85
CA TYR A 227 -0.19 -14.14 14.94
C TYR A 227 -1.69 -13.85 15.07
N GLY A 228 -2.08 -12.57 15.07
CA GLY A 228 -3.48 -12.13 15.15
C GLY A 228 -4.37 -12.63 14.01
N GLU A 229 -3.81 -12.98 12.85
CA GLU A 229 -4.48 -13.70 11.76
C GLU A 229 -5.09 -15.06 12.21
N PHE A 230 -4.65 -15.65 13.33
CA PHE A 230 -5.05 -17.01 13.76
C PHE A 230 -5.38 -17.20 15.26
N VAL A 231 -5.08 -16.23 16.12
CA VAL A 231 -5.15 -16.39 17.59
C VAL A 231 -5.89 -15.24 18.27
N GLU A 232 -6.56 -15.55 19.38
CA GLU A 232 -7.07 -14.53 20.30
C GLU A 232 -6.02 -14.26 21.37
N SER A 233 -5.48 -13.04 21.41
CA SER A 233 -4.42 -12.66 22.36
C SER A 233 -5.02 -12.32 23.73
N VAL A 234 -4.65 -13.10 24.75
CA VAL A 234 -5.19 -13.01 26.12
C VAL A 234 -4.05 -12.78 27.10
N ASP A 235 -4.16 -11.78 27.99
CA ASP A 235 -3.21 -11.62 29.10
C ASP A 235 -3.38 -12.78 30.10
N LEU A 236 -2.27 -13.39 30.50
CA LEU A 236 -2.23 -14.41 31.56
C LEU A 236 -2.13 -13.79 32.96
N GLY A 237 -1.93 -12.47 33.05
CA GLY A 237 -1.99 -11.68 34.27
C GLY A 237 -0.66 -11.53 35.00
N ASN A 238 -0.73 -10.87 36.16
CA ASN A 238 0.39 -10.68 37.08
C ASN A 238 -0.01 -10.99 38.54
N GLY A 239 1.00 -11.26 39.38
CA GLY A 239 0.84 -11.48 40.82
C GLY A 239 0.93 -12.93 41.29
N ARG A 240 0.44 -13.17 42.51
CA ARG A 240 0.70 -14.41 43.29
C ARG A 240 0.00 -15.67 42.77
N ALA A 241 -1.00 -15.56 41.90
CA ALA A 241 -1.73 -16.71 41.33
C ALA A 241 -2.15 -16.37 39.89
N VAL A 242 -1.41 -16.88 38.90
CA VAL A 242 -1.53 -16.54 37.47
C VAL A 242 -1.21 -17.76 36.61
N GLY A 243 -1.86 -17.93 35.45
CA GLY A 243 -1.54 -18.98 34.46
C GLY A 243 -1.16 -20.37 35.03
N TYR A 244 -1.93 -20.88 36.00
CA TYR A 244 -1.74 -22.19 36.65
C TYR A 244 -0.48 -22.29 37.55
N ILE A 245 0.10 -21.16 37.94
CA ILE A 245 1.24 -21.06 38.88
C ILE A 245 0.94 -20.14 40.06
N ASN A 246 1.57 -20.44 41.21
CA ASN A 246 1.55 -19.60 42.41
C ASN A 246 2.91 -18.89 42.56
N GLY A 247 2.99 -17.65 42.10
CA GLY A 247 4.20 -16.84 42.00
C GLY A 247 4.49 -15.92 43.19
N HIS A 248 5.50 -15.07 43.01
CA HIS A 248 5.70 -13.88 43.83
C HIS A 248 4.77 -12.74 43.35
N VAL A 249 4.67 -11.64 44.10
CA VAL A 249 3.70 -10.55 43.83
C VAL A 249 3.99 -9.77 42.53
N ASP A 250 5.20 -9.88 42.04
CA ASP A 250 5.78 -9.28 40.83
C ASP A 250 5.77 -10.22 39.61
N THR A 251 5.34 -11.47 39.75
CA THR A 251 5.36 -12.47 38.66
C THR A 251 4.47 -12.03 37.50
N ARG A 252 5.01 -12.02 36.28
CA ARG A 252 4.31 -11.66 35.03
C ARG A 252 4.44 -12.79 34.02
N LEU A 253 3.32 -13.19 33.41
CA LEU A 253 3.30 -14.23 32.37
C LEU A 253 3.13 -13.68 30.95
N GLY A 254 2.54 -12.49 30.81
CA GLY A 254 2.33 -11.82 29.52
C GLY A 254 1.26 -12.45 28.65
N HIS A 255 1.22 -12.02 27.39
CA HIS A 255 0.14 -12.35 26.46
C HIS A 255 0.31 -13.70 25.75
N ALA A 256 -0.78 -14.48 25.77
CA ALA A 256 -0.94 -15.77 25.13
C ALA A 256 -1.83 -15.70 23.89
N GLY A 257 -1.35 -16.19 22.75
CA GLY A 257 -2.19 -16.43 21.58
C GLY A 257 -2.98 -17.71 21.76
N ARG A 258 -4.25 -17.63 22.16
CA ARG A 258 -5.14 -18.79 22.35
C ARG A 258 -5.88 -19.16 21.08
N LEU A 259 -6.24 -20.44 20.99
CA LEU A 259 -7.08 -20.97 19.92
C LEU A 259 -8.55 -20.71 20.28
N PRO A 260 -9.37 -20.10 19.39
CA PRO A 260 -10.77 -19.80 19.67
C PRO A 260 -11.66 -21.05 19.56
N LEU A 261 -11.50 -21.98 20.51
CA LEU A 261 -12.09 -23.32 20.50
C LEU A 261 -13.60 -23.33 20.27
N GLU A 262 -14.32 -22.40 20.90
CA GLU A 262 -15.77 -22.29 20.78
C GLU A 262 -16.22 -22.08 19.32
N LYS A 263 -15.53 -21.22 18.56
CA LYS A 263 -15.86 -20.96 17.14
C LYS A 263 -15.66 -22.22 16.29
N TYR A 264 -14.62 -23.00 16.56
CA TYR A 264 -14.38 -24.28 15.88
C TYR A 264 -15.38 -25.36 16.29
N PHE A 265 -15.72 -25.48 17.58
CA PHE A 265 -16.77 -26.41 18.03
C PHE A 265 -18.14 -26.04 17.45
N ALA A 266 -18.52 -24.77 17.46
CA ALA A 266 -19.77 -24.30 16.85
C ALA A 266 -19.85 -24.63 15.35
N ALA A 267 -18.75 -24.48 14.60
CA ALA A 267 -18.68 -24.86 13.20
C ALA A 267 -18.82 -26.39 12.98
N THR A 268 -18.08 -27.21 13.75
CA THR A 268 -18.17 -28.69 13.64
C THR A 268 -19.54 -29.23 14.06
N LEU A 269 -20.23 -28.58 15.00
CA LEU A 269 -21.58 -28.96 15.42
C LEU A 269 -22.65 -28.51 14.42
N ALA A 270 -22.57 -27.26 13.93
CA ALA A 270 -23.59 -26.68 13.04
C ALA A 270 -23.56 -27.26 11.61
N GLN A 271 -22.41 -27.75 11.13
CA GLN A 271 -22.28 -28.37 9.81
C GLN A 271 -22.06 -29.89 9.89
N ARG A 272 -22.25 -30.52 11.06
CA ARG A 272 -21.88 -31.92 11.34
C ARG A 272 -22.42 -32.89 10.30
N ASP A 273 -23.73 -32.84 10.07
CA ASP A 273 -24.41 -33.85 9.26
C ASP A 273 -24.12 -33.59 7.76
N ALA A 274 -24.00 -32.32 7.36
CA ALA A 274 -23.62 -31.92 6.00
C ALA A 274 -22.18 -32.33 5.62
N VAL A 275 -21.22 -32.25 6.55
CA VAL A 275 -19.85 -32.72 6.31
C VAL A 275 -19.77 -34.25 6.36
N THR A 276 -20.48 -34.90 7.29
CA THR A 276 -20.49 -36.38 7.41
C THR A 276 -21.10 -37.07 6.19
N THR A 277 -22.10 -36.46 5.55
CA THR A 277 -22.74 -36.96 4.33
C THR A 277 -22.04 -36.53 3.03
N GLY A 278 -20.96 -35.75 3.10
CA GLY A 278 -20.25 -35.23 1.94
C GLY A 278 -20.92 -34.04 1.24
N GLY A 279 -22.06 -33.55 1.74
CA GLY A 279 -22.75 -32.36 1.21
C GLY A 279 -22.00 -31.04 1.38
N LYS A 280 -20.99 -30.97 2.25
CA LYS A 280 -20.00 -29.87 2.35
C LYS A 280 -18.61 -30.39 2.66
N THR A 281 -17.59 -29.73 2.10
CA THR A 281 -16.18 -29.95 2.48
C THR A 281 -15.80 -29.10 3.69
N ILE A 282 -14.73 -29.48 4.39
CA ILE A 282 -14.17 -28.72 5.51
C ILE A 282 -13.71 -27.33 5.07
N GLU A 283 -13.14 -27.21 3.88
CA GLU A 283 -12.62 -25.99 3.28
C GLU A 283 -13.75 -25.00 2.99
N ALA A 284 -14.93 -25.50 2.58
CA ALA A 284 -16.13 -24.68 2.40
C ALA A 284 -16.67 -24.17 3.75
N VAL A 285 -16.75 -25.01 4.78
CA VAL A 285 -17.19 -24.61 6.13
C VAL A 285 -16.22 -23.61 6.77
N ALA A 286 -14.91 -23.82 6.59
CA ALA A 286 -13.88 -22.90 7.05
C ALA A 286 -14.03 -21.51 6.40
N ARG A 287 -14.23 -21.47 5.07
CA ARG A 287 -14.47 -20.22 4.32
C ARG A 287 -15.78 -19.53 4.72
N GLU A 288 -16.87 -20.30 4.89
CA GLU A 288 -18.18 -19.81 5.34
C GLU A 288 -18.11 -19.07 6.69
N ARG A 289 -17.19 -19.49 7.58
CA ARG A 289 -17.15 -19.03 8.98
C ARG A 289 -15.88 -18.29 9.39
N GLY A 290 -15.00 -17.95 8.45
CA GLY A 290 -13.75 -17.24 8.72
C GLY A 290 -12.77 -18.04 9.61
N LEU A 291 -12.74 -19.36 9.45
CA LEU A 291 -11.92 -20.27 10.25
C LEU A 291 -10.74 -20.85 9.47
N ASN A 292 -9.70 -21.29 10.17
CA ASN A 292 -8.57 -21.97 9.56
C ASN A 292 -8.94 -23.42 9.17
N ALA A 293 -8.90 -23.73 7.88
CA ALA A 293 -9.27 -25.05 7.35
C ALA A 293 -8.36 -26.19 7.85
N ARG A 294 -7.05 -25.93 7.99
CA ARG A 294 -6.05 -26.91 8.48
C ARG A 294 -6.39 -27.36 9.89
N TYR A 295 -6.71 -26.43 10.79
CA TYR A 295 -7.13 -26.78 12.14
C TYR A 295 -8.53 -27.39 12.18
N LEU A 296 -9.50 -26.82 11.45
CA LEU A 296 -10.87 -27.36 11.42
C LEU A 296 -10.91 -28.83 10.94
N GLY A 297 -10.13 -29.17 9.91
CA GLY A 297 -9.99 -30.55 9.42
C GLY A 297 -9.27 -31.48 10.42
N THR A 298 -8.24 -30.97 11.10
CA THR A 298 -7.52 -31.70 12.17
C THR A 298 -8.45 -32.01 13.35
N LEU A 299 -9.25 -31.04 13.77
CA LEU A 299 -10.25 -31.19 14.82
C LEU A 299 -11.37 -32.15 14.39
N TRP A 300 -11.90 -31.98 13.17
CA TRP A 300 -12.94 -32.84 12.61
C TRP A 300 -12.52 -34.31 12.54
N SER A 301 -11.34 -34.60 11.99
CA SER A 301 -10.75 -35.94 11.95
C SER A 301 -10.56 -36.51 13.36
N SER A 302 -10.12 -35.68 14.32
CA SER A 302 -9.95 -36.10 15.71
C SER A 302 -11.27 -36.46 16.41
N LEU A 303 -12.36 -35.73 16.12
CA LEU A 303 -13.69 -35.93 16.71
C LEU A 303 -14.50 -37.06 16.05
N THR A 304 -14.31 -37.28 14.74
CA THR A 304 -14.97 -38.36 13.99
C THR A 304 -14.24 -39.70 14.09
N GLY A 305 -12.92 -39.68 14.30
CA GLY A 305 -12.09 -40.89 14.37
C GLY A 305 -12.50 -41.92 15.43
N SER A 306 -12.29 -43.20 15.09
CA SER A 306 -12.66 -44.38 15.89
C SER A 306 -11.53 -45.01 16.70
N LYS A 307 -10.26 -44.59 16.50
CA LYS A 307 -9.11 -45.11 17.26
C LYS A 307 -9.27 -44.74 18.76
N PRO A 308 -9.26 -45.72 19.70
CA PRO A 308 -9.43 -45.46 21.13
C PRO A 308 -8.44 -44.44 21.70
N SER A 309 -8.90 -43.66 22.67
CA SER A 309 -8.13 -42.63 23.37
C SER A 309 -8.75 -42.26 24.72
N LEU A 310 -8.03 -42.57 25.80
CA LEU A 310 -8.39 -42.32 27.21
C LEU A 310 -8.88 -40.89 27.49
N LEU A 311 -8.37 -39.89 26.76
CA LEU A 311 -8.78 -38.48 26.92
C LEU A 311 -9.78 -38.01 25.84
N LEU A 312 -9.65 -38.46 24.58
CA LEU A 312 -10.50 -37.93 23.50
C LEU A 312 -11.86 -38.61 23.40
N ASP A 313 -12.04 -39.85 23.85
CA ASP A 313 -13.32 -40.56 23.69
C ASP A 313 -14.45 -39.97 24.54
N GLY A 314 -14.13 -39.44 25.73
CA GLY A 314 -15.08 -38.64 26.52
C GLY A 314 -15.55 -37.37 25.78
N LEU A 315 -14.62 -36.63 25.17
CA LEU A 315 -14.93 -35.43 24.37
C LEU A 315 -15.72 -35.79 23.11
N ARG A 316 -15.36 -36.86 22.40
CA ARG A 316 -16.10 -37.39 21.24
C ARG A 316 -17.53 -37.76 21.61
N ALA A 317 -17.72 -38.46 22.74
CA ALA A 317 -19.05 -38.84 23.22
C ALA A 317 -19.88 -37.62 23.65
N ARG A 318 -19.26 -36.56 24.19
CA ARG A 318 -19.93 -35.26 24.40
C ARG A 318 -20.33 -34.61 23.07
N TRP A 319 -19.38 -34.41 22.15
CA TRP A 319 -19.59 -33.76 20.85
C TRP A 319 -20.62 -34.46 19.95
N ARG A 320 -20.69 -35.79 19.96
CA ARG A 320 -21.72 -36.56 19.21
C ARG A 320 -23.15 -36.31 19.71
N ARG A 321 -23.32 -35.99 21.00
CA ARG A 321 -24.63 -35.71 21.63
C ARG A 321 -24.97 -34.21 21.68
N ALA A 322 -23.96 -33.34 21.57
CA ALA A 322 -24.10 -31.89 21.61
C ALA A 322 -24.88 -31.32 20.40
N LYS A 323 -25.55 -30.21 20.67
CA LYS A 323 -26.18 -29.28 19.72
C LYS A 323 -25.29 -28.03 19.54
N PRO A 324 -25.48 -27.21 18.49
CA PRO A 324 -24.60 -26.07 18.20
C PRO A 324 -24.41 -25.07 19.36
N GLN A 325 -25.43 -24.90 20.21
CA GLN A 325 -25.39 -24.05 21.41
C GLN A 325 -24.43 -24.55 22.50
N ASP A 326 -24.07 -25.83 22.51
CA ASP A 326 -23.24 -26.46 23.55
C ASP A 326 -21.73 -26.27 23.27
N ALA A 327 -21.36 -25.53 22.21
CA ALA A 327 -19.98 -25.30 21.80
C ALA A 327 -19.09 -24.71 22.90
N ALA A 328 -19.62 -23.77 23.69
CA ALA A 328 -18.93 -23.17 24.83
C ALA A 328 -18.62 -24.21 25.93
N ALA A 329 -19.52 -25.18 26.15
CA ALA A 329 -19.31 -26.25 27.14
C ALA A 329 -18.20 -27.23 26.69
N LEU A 330 -18.09 -27.54 25.39
CA LEU A 330 -16.98 -28.32 24.84
C LEU A 330 -15.64 -27.56 24.91
N ALA A 331 -15.66 -26.25 24.68
CA ALA A 331 -14.49 -25.40 24.85
C ALA A 331 -14.04 -25.32 26.33
N ALA A 332 -14.97 -25.24 27.27
CA ALA A 332 -14.69 -25.25 28.71
C ALA A 332 -14.15 -26.60 29.22
N ASP A 333 -14.66 -27.72 28.72
CA ASP A 333 -14.14 -29.07 28.97
C ASP A 333 -12.66 -29.17 28.55
N VAL A 334 -12.35 -28.83 27.29
CA VAL A 334 -10.96 -28.78 26.79
C VAL A 334 -10.09 -27.80 27.58
N THR A 335 -10.62 -26.63 27.95
CA THR A 335 -9.91 -25.65 28.79
C THR A 335 -9.59 -26.21 30.18
N THR A 336 -10.42 -27.10 30.72
CA THR A 336 -10.19 -27.75 32.02
C THR A 336 -9.04 -28.75 31.90
N TRP A 337 -9.04 -29.59 30.87
CA TRP A 337 -7.89 -30.46 30.55
C TRP A 337 -6.60 -29.70 30.30
N GLN A 338 -6.67 -28.49 29.72
CA GLN A 338 -5.48 -27.65 29.53
C GLN A 338 -4.83 -27.24 30.86
N ARG A 339 -5.60 -26.99 31.94
CA ARG A 339 -5.03 -26.69 33.29
C ARG A 339 -4.37 -27.90 33.95
N GLY A 340 -4.81 -29.11 33.60
CA GLY A 340 -4.24 -30.35 34.12
C GLY A 340 -3.00 -30.85 33.38
N LEU A 341 -2.78 -30.37 32.15
CA LEU A 341 -1.76 -30.89 31.23
C LEU A 341 -0.69 -29.86 30.84
N TRP A 342 -0.88 -28.58 31.17
CA TRP A 342 0.03 -27.48 30.89
C TRP A 342 0.23 -26.56 32.10
N SER A 343 1.41 -25.95 32.21
CA SER A 343 1.72 -24.86 33.14
C SER A 343 2.50 -23.76 32.40
N PHE A 344 2.45 -22.52 32.88
CA PHE A 344 3.16 -21.39 32.26
C PHE A 344 4.34 -20.91 33.12
N ASN A 345 5.51 -20.71 32.51
CA ASN A 345 6.70 -20.16 33.16
C ASN A 345 6.89 -18.66 32.84
N PRO A 346 7.32 -17.82 33.78
CA PRO A 346 7.69 -16.43 33.49
C PRO A 346 8.95 -16.36 32.60
N ILE A 347 8.91 -15.53 31.56
CA ILE A 347 10.04 -15.29 30.65
C ILE A 347 10.77 -14.00 31.00
N GLY A 348 12.10 -14.09 31.01
CA GLY A 348 13.05 -13.02 31.31
C GLY A 348 14.22 -13.56 32.13
N LEU A 349 13.87 -14.37 33.13
CA LEU A 349 14.71 -14.92 34.21
C LEU A 349 15.72 -16.03 33.77
N LYS A 350 16.21 -15.99 32.53
CA LYS A 350 17.16 -17.00 32.01
C LYS A 350 18.54 -16.84 32.65
N GLY A 351 19.10 -17.96 33.12
CA GLY A 351 20.35 -18.04 33.87
C GLY A 351 20.25 -18.94 35.11
N ARG A 352 19.04 -19.28 35.54
CA ARG A 352 18.84 -20.14 36.72
C ARG A 352 19.13 -21.60 36.39
N LYS A 353 20.03 -22.24 37.14
CA LYS A 353 20.19 -23.71 37.15
C LYS A 353 18.85 -24.34 37.54
N GLY A 354 18.20 -25.04 36.60
CA GLY A 354 16.83 -25.57 36.75
C GLY A 354 15.72 -24.78 36.03
N SER A 355 15.97 -23.56 35.53
CA SER A 355 15.02 -22.87 34.66
C SER A 355 14.91 -23.62 33.33
N ARG A 356 13.69 -24.06 33.01
CA ARG A 356 13.33 -24.59 31.69
C ARG A 356 13.24 -23.43 30.70
N SER A 357 13.56 -23.70 29.44
CA SER A 357 13.70 -22.69 28.38
C SER A 357 12.38 -22.30 27.71
N GLN A 358 11.28 -22.96 28.08
CA GLN A 358 9.93 -22.89 27.48
C GLN A 358 8.97 -22.09 28.36
N TRP A 359 8.11 -21.29 27.73
CA TRP A 359 7.06 -20.52 28.38
C TRP A 359 5.85 -21.40 28.67
N LEU A 360 5.42 -22.21 27.70
CA LEU A 360 4.40 -23.26 27.88
C LEU A 360 5.06 -24.61 28.17
N GLU A 361 4.86 -25.14 29.39
CA GLU A 361 5.48 -26.38 29.87
C GLU A 361 4.43 -27.51 30.02
N PRO A 362 4.67 -28.72 29.47
CA PRO A 362 3.79 -29.87 29.68
C PRO A 362 3.94 -30.46 31.08
N VAL A 363 2.84 -30.66 31.81
CA VAL A 363 2.82 -31.26 33.16
C VAL A 363 1.96 -32.52 33.19
N ASN A 364 2.46 -33.59 33.81
CA ASN A 364 1.80 -34.90 33.89
C ASN A 364 1.23 -35.12 35.32
N PRO A 365 -0.09 -35.32 35.52
CA PRO A 365 -0.68 -35.59 36.83
C PRO A 365 -0.52 -37.06 37.28
N MET A 366 0.57 -37.73 36.91
CA MET A 366 0.84 -39.15 37.21
C MET A 366 1.93 -39.30 38.26
N VAL A 367 1.70 -40.14 39.27
CA VAL A 367 2.64 -40.43 40.37
C VAL A 367 2.51 -41.89 40.83
N THR A 368 3.55 -42.43 41.47
CA THR A 368 3.49 -43.78 42.09
C THR A 368 2.82 -43.79 43.47
N LYS A 369 2.78 -42.63 44.14
CA LYS A 369 2.14 -42.38 45.43
C LYS A 369 1.89 -40.87 45.57
N GLN A 370 0.78 -40.45 46.18
CA GLN A 370 0.54 -39.07 46.59
C GLN A 370 0.16 -39.00 48.07
N GLU A 371 0.65 -38.01 48.81
CA GLU A 371 0.00 -37.57 50.06
C GLU A 371 -1.08 -36.54 49.70
N LEU A 372 -2.33 -36.83 50.06
CA LEU A 372 -3.50 -36.01 49.81
C LEU A 372 -3.92 -35.34 51.12
N ARG A 373 -4.25 -34.04 51.03
CA ARG A 373 -4.54 -33.16 52.16
C ARG A 373 -5.81 -32.37 51.90
N PHE A 374 -6.71 -32.35 52.88
CA PHE A 374 -7.96 -31.60 52.81
C PHE A 374 -8.18 -30.83 54.11
N LYS A 375 -8.15 -29.49 54.06
CA LYS A 375 -8.42 -28.65 55.22
C LYS A 375 -9.92 -28.59 55.49
N ILE A 376 -10.34 -29.04 56.67
CA ILE A 376 -11.72 -28.91 57.13
C ILE A 376 -11.98 -27.41 57.42
N PRO A 377 -13.07 -26.81 56.93
CA PRO A 377 -13.44 -25.45 57.32
C PRO A 377 -13.54 -25.28 58.83
N ALA A 378 -13.24 -24.09 59.34
CA ALA A 378 -13.62 -23.73 60.69
C ALA A 378 -15.08 -23.26 60.68
N THR A 379 -15.84 -23.61 61.72
CA THR A 379 -17.16 -23.01 61.98
C THR A 379 -16.99 -21.50 62.14
N LYS A 380 -17.85 -20.69 61.50
CA LYS A 380 -17.81 -19.23 61.67
C LYS A 380 -18.54 -18.82 62.94
N ASP A 381 -18.14 -17.69 63.51
CA ASP A 381 -18.84 -17.08 64.64
C ASP A 381 -20.31 -16.81 64.28
N GLY A 382 -21.23 -17.43 65.02
CA GLY A 382 -22.68 -17.33 64.80
C GLY A 382 -23.31 -18.41 63.88
N GLU A 383 -22.53 -19.31 63.27
CA GLU A 383 -23.07 -20.50 62.59
C GLU A 383 -23.18 -21.68 63.56
N GLU A 384 -24.29 -22.44 63.53
CA GLU A 384 -24.43 -23.66 64.33
C GLU A 384 -23.38 -24.73 63.93
N PRO A 385 -22.81 -25.48 64.89
CA PRO A 385 -21.83 -26.54 64.60
C PRO A 385 -22.47 -27.67 63.77
N LYS A 386 -21.91 -27.95 62.58
CA LYS A 386 -22.42 -28.99 61.66
C LYS A 386 -21.38 -30.08 61.43
N GLU A 387 -21.86 -31.31 61.31
CA GLU A 387 -21.05 -32.46 60.89
C GLU A 387 -20.50 -32.22 59.48
N PHE A 388 -19.19 -32.37 59.31
CA PHE A 388 -18.53 -32.28 58.00
C PHE A 388 -18.36 -33.67 57.40
N VAL A 389 -18.95 -33.88 56.23
CA VAL A 389 -18.76 -35.11 55.44
C VAL A 389 -17.59 -34.90 54.49
N ILE A 390 -16.63 -35.83 54.47
CA ILE A 390 -15.53 -35.88 53.50
C ILE A 390 -15.44 -37.30 52.94
N SER A 391 -15.18 -37.44 51.64
CA SER A 391 -14.95 -38.73 51.00
C SER A 391 -13.53 -38.87 50.46
N LEU A 392 -12.91 -40.02 50.72
CA LEU A 392 -11.78 -40.50 49.93
C LEU A 392 -12.35 -41.20 48.68
N VAL A 393 -11.95 -40.78 47.50
CA VAL A 393 -12.52 -41.25 46.23
C VAL A 393 -11.44 -41.93 45.41
N ALA A 394 -11.75 -43.13 44.92
CA ALA A 394 -10.95 -43.87 43.96
C ALA A 394 -11.81 -44.16 42.72
N THR A 395 -11.36 -43.78 41.53
CA THR A 395 -12.04 -44.10 40.26
C THR A 395 -11.11 -44.79 39.28
N ASP A 396 -11.69 -45.71 38.51
CA ASP A 396 -11.12 -46.23 37.26
C ASP A 396 -10.64 -45.07 36.38
N ALA A 397 -9.36 -45.09 36.01
CA ALA A 397 -8.74 -44.06 35.20
C ALA A 397 -9.05 -44.19 33.69
N GLY A 398 -9.88 -45.16 33.30
CA GLY A 398 -10.42 -45.36 31.96
C GLY A 398 -9.72 -46.44 31.13
N ASP A 399 -8.74 -47.12 31.71
CA ASP A 399 -8.09 -48.31 31.13
C ASP A 399 -8.69 -49.65 31.60
N GLY A 400 -9.49 -49.66 32.68
CA GLY A 400 -10.34 -50.79 33.07
C GLY A 400 -9.96 -51.44 34.41
N ASN A 401 -10.96 -51.63 35.27
CA ASN A 401 -10.75 -51.75 36.71
C ASN A 401 -10.38 -53.14 37.27
N GLU A 402 -9.79 -54.05 36.50
CA GLU A 402 -9.51 -55.42 36.99
C GLU A 402 -8.41 -55.44 38.07
N HIS A 403 -7.44 -54.53 37.98
CA HIS A 403 -6.23 -54.52 38.82
C HIS A 403 -6.12 -53.26 39.71
N ASP A 404 -7.19 -52.46 39.74
CA ASP A 404 -7.29 -51.13 40.36
C ASP A 404 -7.50 -51.17 41.88
N PHE A 405 -6.53 -51.73 42.60
CA PHE A 405 -6.53 -51.77 44.06
C PHE A 405 -5.68 -50.63 44.62
N VAL A 406 -6.29 -49.71 45.37
CA VAL A 406 -5.61 -48.58 46.02
C VAL A 406 -5.65 -48.72 47.54
N VAL A 407 -4.48 -48.54 48.16
CA VAL A 407 -4.29 -48.52 49.61
C VAL A 407 -4.25 -47.07 50.09
N TRP A 408 -5.25 -46.69 50.88
CA TRP A 408 -5.29 -45.43 51.63
C TRP A 408 -4.56 -45.63 52.96
N ARG A 409 -3.33 -45.10 53.04
CA ARG A 409 -2.44 -45.29 54.20
C ARG A 409 -2.61 -44.17 55.21
N GLN A 410 -2.85 -44.53 56.47
CA GLN A 410 -2.90 -43.65 57.64
C GLN A 410 -3.78 -42.39 57.46
N PRO A 411 -5.07 -42.53 57.08
CA PRO A 411 -6.01 -41.41 57.08
C PRO A 411 -6.22 -40.90 58.51
N ARG A 412 -5.91 -39.62 58.72
CA ARG A 412 -5.90 -39.00 60.06
C ARG A 412 -6.16 -37.50 60.01
N LEU A 413 -6.67 -36.94 61.11
CA LEU A 413 -6.89 -35.50 61.25
C LEU A 413 -5.76 -34.86 62.06
N VAL A 414 -4.92 -34.05 61.38
CA VAL A 414 -3.78 -33.34 61.97
C VAL A 414 -4.18 -31.90 62.32
N ALA A 415 -3.50 -31.30 63.30
CA ALA A 415 -3.51 -29.84 63.50
C ALA A 415 -2.28 -29.40 64.31
N GLU A 416 -1.80 -28.20 64.04
CA GLU A 416 -0.64 -27.62 64.74
C GLU A 416 -0.91 -27.55 66.25
N GLY A 417 0.05 -28.04 67.06
CA GLY A 417 -0.07 -28.12 68.52
C GLY A 417 -1.08 -29.13 69.07
N LYS A 418 -1.73 -29.95 68.23
CA LYS A 418 -2.72 -30.97 68.66
C LYS A 418 -2.27 -32.38 68.22
N PRO A 419 -2.62 -33.45 68.97
CA PRO A 419 -2.32 -34.82 68.55
C PRO A 419 -3.12 -35.21 67.30
N ASP A 420 -2.50 -36.02 66.43
CA ASP A 420 -3.13 -36.64 65.26
C ASP A 420 -4.24 -37.62 65.68
N ILE A 421 -5.41 -37.51 65.06
CA ILE A 421 -6.54 -38.43 65.28
C ILE A 421 -6.61 -39.42 64.12
N LEU A 422 -6.27 -40.69 64.36
CA LEU A 422 -6.42 -41.77 63.37
C LEU A 422 -7.91 -42.09 63.14
N LEU A 423 -8.35 -42.15 61.89
CA LEU A 423 -9.77 -42.30 61.53
C LEU A 423 -10.26 -43.76 61.49
N ARG A 424 -9.57 -44.66 62.21
CA ARG A 424 -9.80 -46.11 62.24
C ARG A 424 -11.25 -46.51 62.56
N ASP A 425 -11.94 -45.72 63.36
CA ASP A 425 -13.28 -46.03 63.88
C ASP A 425 -14.40 -45.36 63.04
N TRP A 426 -14.06 -44.49 62.08
CA TRP A 426 -15.00 -43.64 61.31
C TRP A 426 -15.03 -43.93 59.80
N VAL A 427 -14.29 -44.95 59.36
CA VAL A 427 -14.30 -45.46 57.98
C VAL A 427 -15.39 -46.53 57.86
N SER A 428 -16.51 -46.21 57.18
CA SER A 428 -17.50 -47.22 56.80
C SER A 428 -16.91 -48.10 55.70
N ALA A 429 -16.46 -49.31 56.07
CA ALA A 429 -15.51 -50.07 55.26
C ALA A 429 -16.16 -51.07 54.28
N ASP A 430 -16.45 -50.61 53.05
CA ASP A 430 -16.54 -51.47 51.85
C ASP A 430 -15.12 -51.84 51.34
N GLY A 431 -14.19 -52.13 52.26
CA GLY A 431 -12.76 -52.20 51.98
C GLY A 431 -12.01 -53.12 52.93
N LYS A 432 -10.90 -53.68 52.44
CA LYS A 432 -10.07 -54.63 53.17
C LYS A 432 -9.00 -53.92 53.98
N ALA A 433 -8.99 -54.10 55.30
CA ALA A 433 -7.89 -53.64 56.14
C ALA A 433 -6.56 -54.30 55.75
N ILE A 434 -5.49 -53.50 55.64
CA ILE A 434 -4.13 -53.93 55.32
C ILE A 434 -3.26 -53.94 56.58
N ASP A 435 -3.45 -52.93 57.43
CA ASP A 435 -2.85 -52.81 58.76
C ASP A 435 -3.83 -52.05 59.67
N ALA A 436 -3.47 -51.83 60.94
CA ALA A 436 -4.33 -51.16 61.94
C ALA A 436 -4.68 -49.69 61.63
N ALA A 437 -4.12 -49.10 60.56
CA ALA A 437 -4.37 -47.73 60.12
C ALA A 437 -4.42 -47.57 58.59
N SER A 438 -4.58 -48.65 57.81
CA SER A 438 -4.62 -48.58 56.33
C SER A 438 -5.68 -49.49 55.72
N VAL A 439 -6.43 -48.98 54.75
CA VAL A 439 -7.51 -49.69 54.05
C VAL A 439 -7.25 -49.76 52.54
N CYS A 440 -7.51 -50.93 51.94
CA CYS A 440 -7.45 -51.15 50.51
C CYS A 440 -8.87 -51.27 49.93
N VAL A 441 -9.13 -50.58 48.82
CA VAL A 441 -10.37 -50.65 48.05
C VAL A 441 -10.06 -50.87 46.58
N ARG A 442 -10.97 -51.55 45.87
CA ARG A 442 -10.94 -51.66 44.40
C ARG A 442 -11.72 -50.48 43.80
N ALA A 443 -11.20 -49.81 42.79
CA ALA A 443 -11.93 -48.74 42.11
C ALA A 443 -13.08 -49.27 41.23
N PRO A 444 -14.20 -48.52 41.04
CA PRO A 444 -14.53 -47.29 41.73
C PRO A 444 -15.01 -47.52 43.17
N ALA A 445 -14.57 -46.67 44.11
CA ALA A 445 -14.96 -46.72 45.52
C ALA A 445 -15.01 -45.32 46.16
N VAL A 446 -15.89 -45.15 47.15
CA VAL A 446 -16.07 -43.91 47.93
C VAL A 446 -16.06 -44.27 49.41
N ILE A 447 -15.01 -43.88 50.13
CA ILE A 447 -14.94 -44.03 51.59
C ILE A 447 -15.45 -42.73 52.21
N THR A 448 -16.72 -42.71 52.62
CA THR A 448 -17.30 -41.57 53.34
C THR A 448 -16.83 -41.56 54.80
N ILE A 449 -16.30 -40.42 55.25
CA ILE A 449 -15.85 -40.13 56.61
C ILE A 449 -16.72 -38.99 57.12
N ARG A 450 -17.41 -39.21 58.25
CA ARG A 450 -18.15 -38.17 58.96
C ARG A 450 -17.29 -37.58 60.07
N ILE A 451 -17.28 -36.25 60.18
CA ILE A 451 -16.41 -35.51 61.10
C ILE A 451 -17.28 -34.62 62.00
N PRO A 452 -17.36 -34.93 63.32
CA PRO A 452 -17.98 -34.09 64.33
C PRO A 452 -17.43 -32.65 64.34
N ALA A 453 -18.31 -31.70 64.66
CA ALA A 453 -18.05 -30.27 64.48
C ALA A 453 -16.97 -29.70 65.43
N ASP A 454 -16.65 -30.37 66.53
CA ASP A 454 -15.55 -30.00 67.45
C ASP A 454 -14.15 -30.26 66.85
N LEU A 455 -14.07 -31.06 65.76
CA LEU A 455 -12.84 -31.29 64.99
C LEU A 455 -12.69 -30.38 63.77
N ALA A 456 -13.57 -29.38 63.62
CA ALA A 456 -13.45 -28.34 62.60
C ALA A 456 -12.08 -27.62 62.62
N GLY A 457 -11.64 -27.14 61.47
CA GLY A 457 -10.34 -26.47 61.31
C GLY A 457 -9.10 -27.38 61.31
N ARG A 458 -9.23 -28.69 61.58
CA ARG A 458 -8.16 -29.69 61.35
C ARG A 458 -7.92 -29.92 59.84
N GLU A 459 -6.84 -30.60 59.49
CA GLU A 459 -6.58 -31.08 58.13
C GLU A 459 -6.60 -32.61 58.09
N LEU A 460 -7.38 -33.18 57.17
CA LEU A 460 -7.33 -34.60 56.83
C LEU A 460 -6.08 -34.87 55.97
N VAL A 461 -5.26 -35.82 56.40
CA VAL A 461 -4.05 -36.27 55.70
C VAL A 461 -4.12 -37.78 55.49
N THR A 462 -3.87 -38.25 54.28
CA THR A 462 -3.78 -39.67 53.91
C THR A 462 -2.81 -39.84 52.73
N ALA A 463 -2.27 -41.04 52.50
CA ALA A 463 -1.47 -41.30 51.31
C ALA A 463 -2.00 -42.45 50.46
N ALA A 464 -2.32 -42.15 49.20
CA ALA A 464 -2.79 -43.13 48.21
C ALA A 464 -1.61 -43.74 47.45
N ALA A 465 -1.60 -45.07 47.33
CA ALA A 465 -0.66 -45.87 46.52
C ALA A 465 -1.34 -47.18 46.10
N LEU A 466 -0.98 -47.77 44.95
CA LEU A 466 -1.52 -49.06 44.52
C LEU A 466 -1.16 -50.21 45.48
N GLU A 467 -1.97 -51.27 45.53
CA GLU A 467 -1.59 -52.51 46.24
C GLU A 467 -0.39 -53.16 45.54
N PRO A 468 0.71 -53.50 46.25
CA PRO A 468 1.92 -54.06 45.65
C PRO A 468 1.74 -55.33 44.80
N LYS A 469 0.60 -56.02 44.92
CA LYS A 469 0.28 -57.23 44.14
C LYS A 469 -0.25 -56.95 42.74
N THR A 470 -0.96 -55.84 42.55
CA THR A 470 -1.59 -55.47 41.26
C THR A 470 -0.97 -54.22 40.64
N ALA A 471 -0.09 -53.53 41.37
CA ALA A 471 0.54 -52.27 40.97
C ALA A 471 1.32 -52.31 39.63
N GLY A 472 1.65 -53.49 39.09
CA GLY A 472 2.28 -53.58 37.77
C GLY A 472 1.35 -53.15 36.62
N GLU A 473 0.04 -53.31 36.79
CA GLU A 473 -0.96 -53.19 35.73
C GLU A 473 -2.17 -52.31 36.12
N GLY A 474 -2.50 -52.20 37.41
CA GLY A 474 -3.58 -51.32 37.90
C GLY A 474 -3.27 -49.82 37.83
N SER A 475 -4.34 -49.01 37.80
CA SER A 475 -4.29 -47.59 37.50
C SER A 475 -5.49 -46.86 38.14
N VAL A 476 -5.26 -45.98 39.12
CA VAL A 476 -6.36 -45.37 39.91
C VAL A 476 -6.24 -43.86 39.97
N GLN A 477 -7.30 -43.15 39.61
CA GLN A 477 -7.42 -41.72 39.91
C GLN A 477 -7.95 -41.53 41.34
N ALA A 478 -7.19 -40.84 42.18
CA ALA A 478 -7.52 -40.60 43.59
C ALA A 478 -7.92 -39.13 43.82
N ASP A 479 -8.90 -38.87 44.68
CA ASP A 479 -9.38 -37.52 45.06
C ASP A 479 -9.83 -37.51 46.54
N VAL A 480 -9.90 -36.33 47.15
CA VAL A 480 -10.43 -36.13 48.52
C VAL A 480 -11.34 -34.90 48.50
N VAL A 481 -12.65 -35.10 48.70
CA VAL A 481 -13.67 -34.06 48.49
C VAL A 481 -14.68 -34.00 49.64
N ALA A 482 -15.31 -32.84 49.83
CA ALA A 482 -16.44 -32.71 50.74
C ALA A 482 -17.71 -33.41 50.21
N GLY A 483 -18.55 -33.90 51.11
CA GLY A 483 -19.76 -34.66 50.80
C GLY A 483 -19.50 -36.12 50.39
N THR A 484 -20.54 -36.77 49.88
CA THR A 484 -20.49 -38.11 49.28
C THR A 484 -20.76 -37.96 47.77
N PRO A 485 -19.72 -38.00 46.92
CA PRO A 485 -19.86 -37.76 45.47
C PRO A 485 -20.33 -39.01 44.72
N GLU A 486 -21.02 -38.80 43.60
CA GLU A 486 -21.22 -39.85 42.59
C GLU A 486 -19.89 -40.15 41.88
N THR A 487 -19.41 -41.40 41.93
CA THR A 487 -18.31 -41.86 41.08
C THR A 487 -18.73 -41.93 39.62
N LYS A 488 -17.89 -41.43 38.72
CA LYS A 488 -18.08 -41.51 37.26
C LYS A 488 -16.91 -42.28 36.66
N PRO A 489 -17.15 -43.26 35.78
CA PRO A 489 -16.08 -44.06 35.18
C PRO A 489 -15.31 -43.26 34.13
N GLY A 490 -14.02 -43.58 33.98
CA GLY A 490 -13.11 -42.94 33.02
C GLY A 490 -12.46 -41.66 33.53
N LEU A 491 -11.34 -41.30 32.90
CA LEU A 491 -10.44 -40.25 33.38
C LEU A 491 -11.11 -38.87 33.51
N LEU A 492 -10.94 -38.25 34.68
CA LEU A 492 -11.33 -36.88 34.96
C LEU A 492 -10.12 -35.93 34.85
N PRO A 493 -10.31 -34.65 34.48
CA PRO A 493 -9.22 -33.69 34.50
C PRO A 493 -8.77 -33.41 35.94
N SER A 494 -7.47 -33.57 36.17
CA SER A 494 -6.75 -33.06 37.34
C SER A 494 -6.48 -31.56 37.18
N GLU A 495 -6.23 -30.86 38.29
CA GLU A 495 -5.56 -29.55 38.27
C GLU A 495 -4.14 -29.71 38.79
N VAL A 496 -3.17 -29.09 38.12
CA VAL A 496 -1.74 -29.13 38.48
C VAL A 496 -1.25 -27.72 38.72
N THR A 497 -0.90 -27.41 39.97
CA THR A 497 -0.52 -26.05 40.39
C THR A 497 0.93 -26.04 40.89
N VAL A 498 1.78 -25.27 40.21
CA VAL A 498 3.21 -25.17 40.55
C VAL A 498 3.44 -23.97 41.47
N LYS A 499 3.98 -24.20 42.67
CA LYS A 499 4.33 -23.14 43.63
C LYS A 499 5.79 -22.68 43.43
N PHE A 500 5.96 -21.43 43.00
CA PHE A 500 7.25 -20.74 42.87
C PHE A 500 7.58 -19.87 44.09
N SER A 501 6.60 -19.51 44.92
CA SER A 501 6.76 -18.60 46.07
C SER A 501 7.68 -19.10 47.19
N GLN A 502 8.16 -20.35 47.14
CA GLN A 502 9.16 -20.92 48.06
C GLN A 502 10.58 -20.98 47.47
N VAL A 503 10.82 -20.40 46.28
CA VAL A 503 12.16 -20.26 45.68
C VAL A 503 12.91 -19.10 46.38
N THR A 504 13.33 -19.34 47.61
CA THR A 504 14.00 -18.36 48.50
C THR A 504 15.41 -17.99 48.05
N GLN A 505 15.99 -18.78 47.15
CA GLN A 505 17.22 -18.43 46.45
C GLN A 505 17.00 -18.60 44.95
N VAL A 506 17.53 -17.66 44.18
CA VAL A 506 17.87 -17.95 42.78
C VAL A 506 18.83 -19.14 42.79
N PHE A 507 18.63 -20.12 41.88
CA PHE A 507 19.38 -21.39 41.77
C PHE A 507 18.92 -22.58 42.64
N SER A 508 17.75 -22.55 43.30
CA SER A 508 17.11 -23.77 43.83
C SER A 508 15.80 -24.14 43.09
N ASP A 509 15.71 -25.37 42.57
CA ASP A 509 14.44 -25.94 42.08
C ASP A 509 13.77 -26.73 43.20
N HIS A 510 13.12 -25.97 44.10
CA HIS A 510 12.24 -26.50 45.15
C HIS A 510 10.77 -26.22 44.81
N ARG A 511 10.40 -26.30 43.52
CA ARG A 511 9.03 -26.10 43.05
C ARG A 511 8.11 -27.19 43.59
N ASN A 512 7.29 -26.86 44.58
CA ASN A 512 6.26 -27.75 45.09
C ASN A 512 5.10 -27.82 44.09
N VAL A 513 4.91 -28.99 43.47
CA VAL A 513 3.80 -29.28 42.56
C VAL A 513 2.64 -29.86 43.36
N SER A 514 1.47 -29.24 43.26
CA SER A 514 0.22 -29.72 43.84
C SER A 514 -0.63 -30.35 42.75
N ILE A 515 -1.14 -31.56 42.96
CA ILE A 515 -2.04 -32.27 42.02
C ILE A 515 -3.33 -32.57 42.78
N SER A 516 -4.48 -32.08 42.30
CA SER A 516 -5.77 -32.31 42.98
C SER A 516 -6.27 -33.75 42.80
N ARG A 517 -6.18 -34.29 41.58
CA ARG A 517 -6.60 -35.65 41.22
C ARG A 517 -5.46 -36.47 40.63
N PRO A 518 -4.48 -36.91 41.42
CA PRO A 518 -3.37 -37.72 40.92
C PRO A 518 -3.86 -39.04 40.31
N ILE A 519 -3.26 -39.41 39.18
CA ILE A 519 -3.33 -40.75 38.61
C ILE A 519 -2.22 -41.56 39.29
N ILE A 520 -2.61 -42.47 40.17
CA ILE A 520 -1.72 -43.38 40.89
C ILE A 520 -1.42 -44.57 39.96
N VAL A 521 -0.19 -44.61 39.43
CA VAL A 521 0.24 -45.60 38.43
C VAL A 521 1.72 -45.93 38.59
N ALA A 522 2.12 -47.18 38.35
CA ALA A 522 3.54 -47.56 38.48
C ALA A 522 4.43 -46.94 37.38
N GLU A 523 5.66 -46.58 37.78
CA GLU A 523 6.64 -45.82 36.99
C GLU A 523 7.02 -46.48 35.65
N LYS A 524 6.88 -47.81 35.54
CA LYS A 524 7.25 -48.62 34.37
C LYS A 524 6.14 -49.61 33.97
N SER A 525 4.91 -49.12 33.91
CA SER A 525 3.72 -49.90 33.50
C SER A 525 3.28 -49.58 32.06
N ALA A 526 2.53 -50.51 31.44
CA ALA A 526 1.90 -50.27 30.14
C ALA A 526 0.81 -49.18 30.23
N ALA A 527 0.04 -49.18 31.33
CA ALA A 527 -0.95 -48.15 31.66
C ALA A 527 -0.34 -46.74 31.60
N ARG A 528 0.78 -46.49 32.28
CA ARG A 528 1.45 -45.18 32.23
C ARG A 528 1.85 -44.77 30.81
N ALA A 529 2.39 -45.68 30.01
CA ALA A 529 2.75 -45.38 28.62
C ALA A 529 1.51 -45.01 27.77
N ALA A 530 0.36 -45.65 28.03
CA ALA A 530 -0.91 -45.30 27.40
C ALA A 530 -1.40 -43.90 27.83
N PHE A 531 -1.33 -43.55 29.12
CA PHE A 531 -1.65 -42.20 29.60
C PHE A 531 -0.71 -41.13 29.03
N GLU A 532 0.61 -41.34 29.06
CA GLU A 532 1.58 -40.40 28.47
C GLU A 532 1.30 -40.17 26.98
N SER A 533 1.01 -41.23 26.22
CA SER A 533 0.60 -41.15 24.81
C SER A 533 -0.72 -40.37 24.63
N ALA A 534 -1.75 -40.66 25.42
CA ALA A 534 -3.05 -40.00 25.32
C ALA A 534 -3.01 -38.52 25.73
N MET A 535 -2.24 -38.17 26.77
CA MET A 535 -1.97 -36.79 27.17
C MET A 535 -1.20 -36.03 26.07
N ASN A 536 -0.19 -36.65 25.47
CA ASN A 536 0.58 -36.02 24.38
C ASN A 536 -0.26 -35.84 23.11
N ALA A 537 -1.19 -36.75 22.82
CA ALA A 537 -2.18 -36.58 21.75
C ALA A 537 -3.12 -35.39 22.05
N HIS A 538 -3.65 -35.29 23.28
CA HIS A 538 -4.49 -34.16 23.70
C HIS A 538 -3.73 -32.83 23.61
N ARG A 539 -2.50 -32.75 24.16
CA ARG A 539 -1.62 -31.56 24.03
C ARG A 539 -1.33 -31.18 22.58
N SER A 540 -1.21 -32.16 21.70
CA SER A 540 -0.95 -31.92 20.27
C SER A 540 -2.13 -31.29 19.55
N LEU A 541 -3.36 -31.62 19.95
CA LEU A 541 -4.60 -31.06 19.37
C LEU A 541 -5.06 -29.76 20.07
N PHE A 542 -4.83 -29.67 21.38
CA PHE A 542 -5.35 -28.64 22.28
C PHE A 542 -4.25 -28.05 23.20
N PRO A 543 -3.26 -27.33 22.66
CA PRO A 543 -2.29 -26.60 23.48
C PRO A 543 -2.94 -25.40 24.18
N ALA A 544 -2.52 -25.09 25.41
CA ALA A 544 -3.08 -23.96 26.18
C ALA A 544 -2.77 -22.58 25.56
N ALA A 545 -1.77 -22.51 24.68
CA ALA A 545 -1.49 -21.40 23.78
C ALA A 545 -0.88 -21.92 22.46
N LEU A 546 -1.15 -21.24 21.35
CA LEU A 546 -0.53 -21.49 20.05
C LEU A 546 0.81 -20.76 19.89
N CYS A 547 0.94 -19.58 20.50
CA CYS A 547 2.17 -18.80 20.53
C CYS A 547 2.22 -17.80 21.70
N TYR A 548 3.42 -17.29 22.00
CA TYR A 548 3.65 -16.13 22.86
C TYR A 548 3.50 -14.84 22.03
N THR A 549 2.37 -14.12 22.18
CA THR A 549 2.06 -12.93 21.36
C THR A 549 2.78 -11.67 21.83
N GLN A 550 3.20 -11.64 23.09
CA GLN A 550 3.92 -10.52 23.69
C GLN A 550 5.28 -10.25 23.02
N ILE A 551 6.04 -11.31 22.70
CA ILE A 551 7.40 -11.31 22.08
C ILE A 551 8.50 -10.65 22.93
N VAL A 552 8.32 -9.41 23.39
CA VAL A 552 9.27 -8.66 24.24
C VAL A 552 8.92 -8.94 25.71
N PRO A 553 9.75 -9.65 26.50
CA PRO A 553 9.39 -10.05 27.85
C PRO A 553 9.15 -8.89 28.82
N VAL A 554 8.22 -9.07 29.76
CA VAL A 554 7.67 -7.99 30.62
C VAL A 554 8.47 -7.75 31.92
N ASP A 555 9.67 -8.31 32.03
CA ASP A 555 10.62 -8.11 33.13
C ASP A 555 11.93 -7.54 32.58
N GLU A 556 11.90 -6.24 32.26
CA GLU A 556 12.97 -5.56 31.52
C GLU A 556 14.23 -5.30 32.38
N LEU A 557 14.10 -5.30 33.72
CA LEU A 557 15.17 -4.93 34.64
C LEU A 557 16.18 -6.06 34.92
N HIS A 558 15.81 -7.32 34.66
CA HIS A 558 16.62 -8.50 35.01
C HIS A 558 16.73 -9.55 33.88
N THR A 559 16.40 -9.18 32.63
CA THR A 559 16.34 -10.10 31.49
C THR A 559 17.57 -10.08 30.58
N THR A 560 18.07 -11.26 30.23
CA THR A 560 19.01 -11.44 29.09
C THR A 560 18.28 -11.87 27.79
N THR A 561 16.95 -11.81 27.77
CA THR A 561 16.08 -12.18 26.63
C THR A 561 15.36 -10.94 26.10
N LEU A 562 15.86 -10.38 25.00
CA LEU A 562 15.25 -9.21 24.34
C LEU A 562 13.99 -9.58 23.54
N PHE A 563 14.04 -10.70 22.82
CA PHE A 563 12.92 -11.26 22.07
C PHE A 563 12.76 -12.74 22.37
N TYR A 564 11.52 -13.19 22.51
CA TYR A 564 11.18 -14.58 22.82
C TYR A 564 10.25 -15.18 21.77
N ARG A 565 10.71 -16.25 21.12
CA ARG A 565 9.98 -17.01 20.10
C ARG A 565 9.48 -18.32 20.68
N GLU A 566 8.17 -18.46 20.79
CA GLU A 566 7.50 -19.75 20.99
C GLU A 566 6.21 -19.73 20.16
N ASP A 567 6.22 -20.42 19.03
CA ASP A 567 5.19 -20.38 17.97
C ASP A 567 5.03 -21.72 17.21
N SER A 568 5.63 -22.79 17.72
CA SER A 568 5.65 -24.12 17.09
C SER A 568 4.25 -24.74 16.97
N HIS A 569 3.37 -24.47 17.94
CA HIS A 569 1.98 -24.93 17.93
C HIS A 569 1.16 -24.20 16.86
N LEU A 570 1.29 -22.87 16.75
CA LEU A 570 0.73 -22.08 15.65
C LEU A 570 1.20 -22.62 14.29
N ALA A 571 2.52 -22.75 14.12
CA ALA A 571 3.12 -23.21 12.87
C ALA A 571 2.65 -24.60 12.43
N ARG A 572 2.43 -25.53 13.37
CA ARG A 572 1.97 -26.89 13.08
C ARG A 572 0.46 -26.97 12.78
N LEU A 573 -0.37 -26.25 13.54
CA LEU A 573 -1.83 -26.40 13.53
C LEU A 573 -2.53 -25.46 12.55
N MET A 574 -2.04 -24.23 12.37
CA MET A 574 -2.69 -23.21 11.56
C MET A 574 -2.01 -22.99 10.21
N LEU A 575 -0.68 -22.88 10.19
CA LEU A 575 0.02 -22.31 9.04
C LEU A 575 0.17 -23.29 7.86
N ASP A 576 0.04 -22.76 6.65
CA ASP A 576 0.60 -23.38 5.43
C ASP A 576 2.13 -23.17 5.33
N ASP A 577 2.77 -23.75 4.32
CA ASP A 577 4.22 -23.69 4.19
C ASP A 577 4.77 -22.34 3.70
N ALA A 578 3.97 -21.55 2.97
CA ALA A 578 4.32 -20.17 2.62
C ALA A 578 4.22 -19.24 3.85
N GLN A 579 3.19 -19.44 4.69
CA GLN A 579 3.01 -18.73 5.96
C GLN A 579 4.11 -19.08 6.98
N LYS A 580 4.50 -20.36 7.09
CA LYS A 580 5.68 -20.77 7.89
C LYS A 580 6.95 -20.10 7.38
N SER A 581 7.15 -20.06 6.06
CA SER A 581 8.31 -19.38 5.46
C SER A 581 8.29 -17.86 5.71
N ARG A 582 7.13 -17.19 5.60
CA ARG A 582 6.94 -15.77 5.99
C ARG A 582 7.34 -15.55 7.46
N LEU A 583 6.81 -16.37 8.38
CA LEU A 583 7.09 -16.26 9.82
C LEU A 583 8.57 -16.52 10.16
N ASN A 584 9.17 -17.56 9.58
CA ASN A 584 10.60 -17.86 9.76
C ASN A 584 11.49 -16.76 9.17
N ARG A 585 11.11 -16.17 8.03
CA ARG A 585 11.81 -15.04 7.42
C ARG A 585 11.75 -13.82 8.34
N LEU A 586 10.56 -13.44 8.82
CA LEU A 586 10.38 -12.31 9.75
C LEU A 586 11.18 -12.47 11.04
N TRP A 587 11.20 -13.65 11.66
CA TRP A 587 12.02 -13.90 12.86
C TRP A 587 13.53 -13.83 12.60
N ARG A 588 13.99 -14.26 11.42
CA ARG A 588 15.39 -14.16 10.99
C ARG A 588 15.78 -12.70 10.69
N GLU A 589 14.91 -11.95 10.01
CA GLU A 589 15.06 -10.52 9.78
C GLU A 589 15.06 -9.73 11.10
N LEU A 590 14.17 -10.02 12.04
CA LEU A 590 14.11 -9.39 13.37
C LEU A 590 15.45 -9.54 14.10
N ARG A 591 16.00 -10.76 14.18
CA ARG A 591 17.30 -11.01 14.83
C ARG A 591 18.44 -10.26 14.13
N PHE A 592 18.41 -10.16 12.81
CA PHE A 592 19.44 -9.49 12.02
C PHE A 592 19.38 -7.97 12.20
N VAL A 593 18.21 -7.36 11.96
CA VAL A 593 17.99 -5.92 12.02
C VAL A 593 18.18 -5.38 13.43
N SER A 594 17.63 -6.04 14.45
CA SER A 594 17.80 -5.63 15.85
C SER A 594 19.23 -5.78 16.37
N GLN A 595 20.06 -6.59 15.72
CA GLN A 595 21.39 -7.00 16.21
C GLN A 595 21.36 -7.55 17.66
N SER A 596 20.23 -8.14 18.08
CA SER A 596 19.99 -8.58 19.47
C SER A 596 20.97 -9.63 20.00
N ALA A 597 21.71 -10.33 19.13
CA ALA A 597 22.80 -11.21 19.53
C ALA A 597 24.07 -10.46 20.01
N LEU A 598 24.24 -9.18 19.63
CA LEU A 598 25.31 -8.31 20.12
C LEU A 598 24.88 -7.58 21.39
N ILE A 599 23.72 -6.91 21.36
CA ILE A 599 23.16 -6.14 22.50
C ILE A 599 23.04 -7.02 23.77
N ARG A 600 22.78 -8.32 23.60
CA ARG A 600 22.72 -9.29 24.70
C ARG A 600 24.06 -9.53 25.41
N VAL A 601 25.20 -9.18 24.81
CA VAL A 601 26.51 -9.16 25.49
C VAL A 601 26.52 -7.99 26.47
N ASP A 602 26.24 -6.79 25.98
CA ASP A 602 26.29 -5.55 26.77
C ASP A 602 25.33 -5.64 27.97
N VAL A 603 24.08 -6.04 27.72
CA VAL A 603 23.06 -6.29 28.77
C VAL A 603 23.49 -7.35 29.79
N LEU A 604 24.27 -8.36 29.39
CA LEU A 604 24.77 -9.37 30.33
C LEU A 604 25.91 -8.80 31.20
N GLU A 605 26.83 -8.04 30.62
CA GLU A 605 27.94 -7.43 31.35
C GLU A 605 27.47 -6.32 32.31
N ASP A 606 26.46 -5.55 31.94
CA ASP A 606 25.79 -4.59 32.83
C ASP A 606 25.16 -5.28 34.04
N LEU A 607 24.40 -6.37 33.82
CA LEU A 607 23.80 -7.16 34.90
C LEU A 607 24.86 -7.78 35.82
N LEU A 608 25.93 -8.37 35.26
CA LEU A 608 27.03 -8.95 36.04
C LEU A 608 27.84 -7.88 36.81
N THR A 609 27.92 -6.65 36.29
CA THR A 609 28.58 -5.52 36.96
C THR A 609 27.73 -4.98 38.10
N GLY A 610 26.45 -4.70 37.86
CA GLY A 610 25.51 -4.16 38.86
C GLY A 610 25.23 -5.10 40.03
N MET A 611 25.48 -6.41 39.87
CA MET A 611 25.22 -7.45 40.89
C MET A 611 26.51 -8.02 41.52
N ARG A 612 27.67 -7.39 41.27
CA ARG A 612 28.98 -7.86 41.76
C ARG A 612 28.98 -8.11 43.27
N GLY A 613 29.36 -9.33 43.66
CA GLY A 613 29.48 -9.75 45.07
C GLY A 613 28.20 -10.35 45.67
N ASN A 614 27.05 -10.28 45.00
CA ASN A 614 25.83 -10.92 45.49
C ASN A 614 25.77 -12.40 45.04
N ALA A 615 25.85 -13.32 46.01
CA ALA A 615 25.78 -14.77 45.79
C ALA A 615 24.50 -15.24 45.05
N GLN A 616 23.42 -14.47 45.14
CA GLN A 616 22.14 -14.72 44.45
C GLN A 616 22.25 -14.68 42.91
N TYR A 617 23.37 -14.24 42.33
CA TYR A 617 23.54 -14.11 40.88
C TYR A 617 24.68 -14.94 40.27
N ALA A 618 25.36 -15.78 41.05
CA ALA A 618 26.51 -16.59 40.62
C ALA A 618 26.24 -17.52 39.41
N GLY A 619 25.00 -17.94 39.16
CA GLY A 619 24.61 -18.74 37.98
C GLY A 619 24.30 -17.94 36.70
N ILE A 620 24.28 -16.60 36.75
CA ILE A 620 24.22 -15.78 35.51
C ILE A 620 25.58 -15.80 34.78
N GLU A 621 26.69 -15.83 35.52
CA GLU A 621 28.06 -15.87 35.00
C GLU A 621 28.29 -16.98 33.94
N PRO A 622 27.87 -18.25 34.14
CA PRO A 622 27.87 -19.30 33.09
C PRO A 622 27.20 -18.95 31.75
N LEU A 623 26.36 -17.92 31.65
CA LEU A 623 25.79 -17.47 30.37
C LEU A 623 26.80 -16.72 29.50
N ARG A 624 27.89 -16.17 30.07
CA ARG A 624 28.89 -15.35 29.36
C ARG A 624 29.50 -16.09 28.17
N GLY A 625 29.86 -17.37 28.34
CA GLY A 625 30.36 -18.22 27.25
C GLY A 625 29.36 -18.37 26.10
N PRO A 626 28.16 -18.93 26.32
CA PRO A 626 27.12 -19.06 25.30
C PRO A 626 26.67 -17.74 24.65
N VAL A 627 26.63 -16.64 25.41
CA VAL A 627 26.28 -15.31 24.88
C VAL A 627 27.38 -14.78 23.95
N ASN A 628 28.64 -14.81 24.38
CA ASN A 628 29.76 -14.38 23.56
C ASN A 628 29.94 -15.27 22.31
N GLN A 629 29.71 -16.58 22.42
CA GLN A 629 29.71 -17.47 21.26
C GLN A 629 28.57 -17.13 20.28
N ALA A 630 27.37 -16.81 20.76
CA ALA A 630 26.27 -16.38 19.90
C ALA A 630 26.56 -15.04 19.19
N ALA A 631 27.20 -14.10 19.88
CA ALA A 631 27.66 -12.83 19.30
C ALA A 631 28.76 -13.04 18.24
N VAL A 632 29.73 -13.93 18.49
CA VAL A 632 30.78 -14.30 17.52
C VAL A 632 30.18 -14.96 16.28
N THR A 633 29.23 -15.89 16.44
CA THR A 633 28.52 -16.50 15.31
C THR A 633 27.75 -15.44 14.51
N PHE A 634 27.04 -14.53 15.18
CA PHE A 634 26.29 -13.47 14.50
C PHE A 634 27.19 -12.44 13.79
N ARG A 635 28.38 -12.12 14.31
CA ARG A 635 29.37 -11.30 13.59
C ARG A 635 29.82 -11.96 12.27
N LYS A 636 29.94 -13.29 12.23
CA LYS A 636 30.21 -14.03 10.98
C LYS A 636 29.02 -14.00 10.01
N GLU A 637 27.78 -14.05 10.52
CA GLU A 637 26.57 -13.92 9.70
C GLU A 637 26.43 -12.53 9.07
N LEU A 638 26.76 -11.46 9.81
CA LEU A 638 26.81 -10.08 9.29
C LEU A 638 27.82 -9.98 8.14
N ALA A 639 29.06 -10.43 8.36
CA ALA A 639 30.11 -10.43 7.32
C ALA A 639 29.72 -11.27 6.08
N ALA A 640 29.02 -12.39 6.27
CA ALA A 640 28.51 -13.24 5.19
C ALA A 640 27.24 -12.67 4.50
N ALA A 641 26.66 -11.58 4.99
CA ALA A 641 25.59 -10.84 4.33
C ALA A 641 26.13 -9.72 3.43
N GLU A 642 27.27 -9.09 3.78
CA GLU A 642 27.80 -7.91 3.05
C GLU A 642 27.87 -8.09 1.52
N PRO A 643 28.36 -9.22 0.96
CA PRO A 643 28.44 -9.38 -0.50
C PRO A 643 27.06 -9.47 -1.15
N ARG A 644 26.14 -10.23 -0.53
CA ARG A 644 24.78 -10.47 -1.03
C ARG A 644 23.92 -9.21 -0.95
N GLN A 645 24.19 -8.35 0.03
CA GLN A 645 23.64 -6.99 0.12
C GLN A 645 24.15 -6.12 -1.04
N VAL A 646 25.46 -6.09 -1.29
CA VAL A 646 26.06 -5.30 -2.39
C VAL A 646 25.59 -5.78 -3.77
N ASP A 647 25.45 -7.08 -3.99
CA ASP A 647 24.90 -7.61 -5.25
C ASP A 647 23.43 -7.20 -5.42
N ALA A 648 22.61 -7.27 -4.36
CA ALA A 648 21.23 -6.77 -4.40
C ALA A 648 21.15 -5.25 -4.66
N LEU A 649 22.16 -4.45 -4.27
CA LEU A 649 22.26 -3.02 -4.63
C LEU A 649 22.52 -2.84 -6.13
N VAL A 650 23.39 -3.68 -6.72
CA VAL A 650 23.64 -3.67 -8.18
C VAL A 650 22.38 -4.08 -8.95
N ASP A 651 21.61 -5.06 -8.46
CA ASP A 651 20.32 -5.45 -9.05
C ASP A 651 19.21 -4.41 -8.83
N PHE A 652 19.27 -3.63 -7.75
CA PHE A 652 18.45 -2.43 -7.61
C PHE A 652 18.82 -1.37 -8.64
N ALA A 653 20.11 -1.17 -8.94
CA ALA A 653 20.57 -0.23 -9.96
C ALA A 653 20.19 -0.67 -11.39
N ASN A 654 20.15 -1.97 -11.70
CA ASN A 654 19.53 -2.54 -12.92
C ASN A 654 18.05 -2.12 -13.10
N ARG A 655 17.32 -1.86 -12.01
CA ARG A 655 15.96 -1.30 -12.07
C ARG A 655 16.00 0.22 -12.20
N ALA A 656 16.73 0.91 -11.32
CA ALA A 656 16.81 2.36 -11.26
C ALA A 656 17.32 3.03 -12.55
N TYR A 657 18.28 2.41 -13.26
CA TYR A 657 18.80 2.94 -14.53
C TYR A 657 17.91 2.58 -15.74
N ARG A 658 16.79 1.88 -15.49
CA ARG A 658 15.72 1.55 -16.47
C ARG A 658 16.15 0.65 -17.65
N ARG A 659 17.36 0.13 -17.58
CA ARG A 659 17.97 -0.86 -18.49
C ARG A 659 18.98 -1.73 -17.70
N PRO A 660 19.44 -2.85 -18.25
CA PRO A 660 20.60 -3.55 -17.71
C PRO A 660 21.81 -2.61 -17.58
N LEU A 661 22.55 -2.78 -16.50
CA LEU A 661 23.87 -2.18 -16.30
C LEU A 661 24.86 -2.76 -17.31
N THR A 662 25.85 -1.95 -17.69
CA THR A 662 27.07 -2.45 -18.30
C THR A 662 27.99 -3.05 -17.22
N ASP A 663 28.90 -3.94 -17.63
CA ASP A 663 29.91 -4.51 -16.72
C ASP A 663 30.77 -3.42 -16.05
N VAL A 664 30.97 -2.29 -16.75
CA VAL A 664 31.66 -1.10 -16.22
C VAL A 664 30.86 -0.46 -15.09
N GLU A 665 29.58 -0.12 -15.30
CA GLU A 665 28.72 0.46 -14.26
C GLU A 665 28.57 -0.48 -13.04
N ALA A 666 28.42 -1.79 -13.28
CA ALA A 666 28.35 -2.79 -12.22
C ALA A 666 29.68 -3.00 -11.48
N SER A 667 30.82 -2.71 -12.12
CA SER A 667 32.16 -2.72 -11.51
C SER A 667 32.46 -1.42 -10.76
N GLU A 668 32.01 -0.26 -11.26
CA GLU A 668 32.13 1.04 -10.61
C GLU A 668 31.37 1.07 -9.29
N LEU A 669 30.12 0.56 -9.24
CA LEU A 669 29.35 0.49 -8.00
C LEU A 669 30.02 -0.40 -6.95
N ARG A 670 30.50 -1.59 -7.34
CA ARG A 670 31.26 -2.48 -6.44
C ARG A 670 32.64 -1.89 -6.07
N GLY A 671 33.26 -1.12 -6.96
CA GLY A 671 34.52 -0.41 -6.75
C GLY A 671 34.39 0.69 -5.71
N LEU A 672 33.37 1.55 -5.84
CA LEU A 672 33.04 2.58 -4.86
C LEU A 672 32.77 1.97 -3.48
N TYR A 673 31.98 0.89 -3.42
CA TYR A 673 31.74 0.18 -2.16
C TYR A 673 33.06 -0.28 -1.51
N ARG A 674 33.96 -0.93 -2.26
CA ARG A 674 35.28 -1.34 -1.75
C ARG A 674 36.10 -0.15 -1.27
N GLN A 675 36.22 0.90 -2.07
CA GLN A 675 36.96 2.12 -1.72
C GLN A 675 36.46 2.75 -0.40
N LEU A 676 35.15 2.73 -0.14
CA LEU A 676 34.60 3.24 1.11
C LEU A 676 34.94 2.33 2.30
N ARG A 677 34.95 1.00 2.13
CA ARG A 677 35.40 0.04 3.17
C ARG A 677 36.92 0.11 3.40
N GLU A 678 37.70 0.43 2.38
CA GLU A 678 39.15 0.71 2.45
C GLU A 678 39.47 2.03 3.15
N GLN A 679 38.49 2.92 3.31
CA GLN A 679 38.55 4.15 4.11
C GLN A 679 37.97 3.96 5.53
N ASP A 680 37.95 2.71 6.03
CA ASP A 680 37.44 2.29 7.33
C ASP A 680 35.93 2.56 7.61
N LEU A 681 35.14 2.99 6.61
CA LEU A 681 33.70 3.19 6.81
C LEU A 681 33.01 1.85 7.13
N PRO A 682 32.10 1.81 8.13
CA PRO A 682 31.27 0.63 8.40
C PRO A 682 30.43 0.22 7.19
N HIS A 683 30.13 -1.08 7.07
CA HIS A 683 29.30 -1.61 5.98
C HIS A 683 27.99 -0.84 5.80
N ASP A 684 27.25 -0.61 6.89
CA ASP A 684 26.00 0.14 6.94
C ASP A 684 26.09 1.54 6.29
N GLU A 685 27.26 2.19 6.35
CA GLU A 685 27.47 3.53 5.78
C GLU A 685 27.99 3.47 4.35
N ALA A 686 29.00 2.64 4.09
CA ALA A 686 29.54 2.40 2.75
C ALA A 686 28.46 1.92 1.76
N PHE A 687 27.56 1.04 2.22
CA PHE A 687 26.38 0.61 1.46
C PHE A 687 25.47 1.79 1.12
N ARG A 688 25.07 2.59 2.12
CA ARG A 688 24.13 3.70 1.92
C ARG A 688 24.71 4.82 1.06
N LEU A 689 26.00 5.10 1.15
CA LEU A 689 26.68 6.03 0.24
C LEU A 689 26.77 5.47 -1.20
N THR A 690 26.97 4.17 -1.36
CA THR A 690 26.92 3.50 -2.68
C THR A 690 25.50 3.52 -3.27
N LEU A 691 24.46 3.37 -2.45
CA LEU A 691 23.06 3.49 -2.87
C LEU A 691 22.70 4.95 -3.21
N ALA A 692 23.17 5.92 -2.41
CA ALA A 692 23.02 7.34 -2.72
C ALA A 692 23.69 7.72 -4.06
N ARG A 693 24.82 7.07 -4.42
CA ARG A 693 25.47 7.23 -5.73
C ARG A 693 24.56 6.81 -6.89
N VAL A 694 23.75 5.77 -6.73
CA VAL A 694 22.74 5.34 -7.73
C VAL A 694 21.75 6.49 -8.00
N PHE A 695 21.20 7.10 -6.94
CA PHE A 695 20.21 8.18 -7.04
C PHE A 695 20.74 9.54 -7.53
N VAL A 696 22.06 9.68 -7.72
CA VAL A 696 22.70 10.86 -8.34
C VAL A 696 23.55 10.52 -9.56
N SER A 697 23.38 9.33 -10.13
CA SER A 697 24.05 8.93 -11.36
C SER A 697 23.38 9.56 -12.58
N THR A 698 24.15 9.78 -13.65
CA THR A 698 23.57 10.29 -14.91
C THR A 698 22.52 9.35 -15.51
N PRO A 699 22.70 8.00 -15.52
CA PRO A 699 21.67 7.08 -15.99
C PRO A 699 20.38 7.06 -15.15
N PHE A 700 20.43 7.44 -13.87
CA PHE A 700 19.24 7.59 -13.03
C PHE A 700 18.58 8.97 -13.20
N LEU A 701 19.36 10.05 -13.10
CA LEU A 701 18.87 11.42 -13.19
C LEU A 701 18.37 11.81 -14.58
N PHE A 702 18.86 11.17 -15.65
CA PHE A 702 18.51 11.51 -17.03
C PHE A 702 17.88 10.34 -17.80
N ARG A 703 16.90 10.68 -18.65
CA ARG A 703 16.41 9.83 -19.73
C ARG A 703 17.43 9.90 -20.88
N LEU A 704 18.44 9.03 -20.80
CA LEU A 704 19.48 8.93 -21.82
C LEU A 704 18.98 8.15 -23.04
N GLU A 705 19.22 8.68 -24.24
CA GLU A 705 18.83 8.07 -25.52
C GLU A 705 20.00 8.08 -26.52
N LYS A 706 20.27 6.94 -27.16
CA LYS A 706 21.45 6.70 -28.00
C LYS A 706 21.35 7.40 -29.37
N THR A 707 21.81 8.64 -29.42
CA THR A 707 21.83 9.48 -30.63
C THR A 707 22.50 8.77 -31.83
N PRO A 708 21.84 8.64 -33.00
CA PRO A 708 22.44 8.08 -34.20
C PRO A 708 23.42 9.05 -34.87
N GLY A 709 24.32 8.52 -35.70
CA GLY A 709 25.31 9.31 -36.42
C GLY A 709 24.70 10.18 -37.53
N GLY A 710 25.15 11.44 -37.63
CA GLY A 710 24.73 12.36 -38.68
C GLY A 710 23.36 13.00 -38.43
N ASN A 711 22.57 13.17 -39.50
CA ASN A 711 21.24 13.80 -39.46
C ASN A 711 20.09 12.81 -39.71
N ALA A 712 20.36 11.51 -39.82
CA ALA A 712 19.31 10.53 -40.05
C ALA A 712 18.43 10.32 -38.81
N ALA A 713 17.17 9.94 -39.03
CA ALA A 713 16.32 9.36 -37.99
C ALA A 713 16.65 7.87 -37.83
N ALA A 714 16.66 7.39 -36.59
CA ALA A 714 16.82 5.98 -36.25
C ALA A 714 15.82 5.59 -35.14
N PRO A 715 15.38 4.32 -35.06
CA PRO A 715 14.56 3.85 -33.96
C PRO A 715 15.33 3.94 -32.63
N VAL A 716 14.60 4.24 -31.54
CA VAL A 716 15.12 4.01 -30.18
C VAL A 716 15.11 2.51 -29.88
N SER A 717 15.94 2.07 -28.95
CA SER A 717 15.92 0.69 -28.44
C SER A 717 14.67 0.41 -27.60
N ASP A 718 14.30 -0.86 -27.44
CA ASP A 718 13.11 -1.23 -26.66
C ASP A 718 13.18 -0.76 -25.18
N TRP A 719 14.38 -0.62 -24.58
CA TRP A 719 14.54 -0.08 -23.22
C TRP A 719 14.28 1.43 -23.13
N GLU A 720 14.70 2.17 -24.15
CA GLU A 720 14.40 3.59 -24.30
C GLU A 720 12.91 3.78 -24.62
N LEU A 721 12.30 2.89 -25.42
CA LEU A 721 10.87 2.89 -25.73
C LEU A 721 9.99 2.56 -24.51
N ALA A 722 10.38 1.57 -23.69
CA ALA A 722 9.73 1.25 -22.42
C ALA A 722 9.77 2.46 -21.47
N SER A 723 10.91 3.16 -21.42
CA SER A 723 11.06 4.39 -20.64
C SER A 723 10.23 5.55 -21.20
N ARG A 724 10.15 5.74 -22.53
CA ARG A 724 9.28 6.74 -23.15
C ARG A 724 7.81 6.49 -22.79
N LEU A 725 7.35 5.24 -22.87
CA LEU A 725 5.98 4.84 -22.54
C LEU A 725 5.65 5.05 -21.05
N SER A 726 6.57 4.68 -20.14
CA SER A 726 6.34 4.81 -18.70
C SER A 726 6.38 6.24 -18.19
N TYR A 727 7.28 7.09 -18.70
CA TYR A 727 7.29 8.51 -18.35
C TYR A 727 6.17 9.31 -19.05
N PHE A 728 5.63 8.84 -20.17
CA PHE A 728 4.41 9.40 -20.74
C PHE A 728 3.20 9.08 -19.85
N LEU A 729 2.91 7.80 -19.57
CA LEU A 729 1.64 7.42 -18.94
C LEU A 729 1.65 7.44 -17.40
N TRP A 730 2.81 7.26 -16.76
CA TRP A 730 2.95 7.12 -15.30
C TRP A 730 4.02 8.03 -14.68
N SER A 731 4.63 8.93 -15.44
CA SER A 731 5.69 9.86 -14.98
C SER A 731 6.79 9.16 -14.16
N SER A 732 7.15 7.93 -14.51
CA SER A 732 8.02 7.05 -13.72
C SER A 732 8.69 5.98 -14.59
N GLN A 733 9.51 5.13 -13.98
CA GLN A 733 10.15 3.96 -14.61
C GLN A 733 9.12 2.92 -15.10
N PRO A 734 9.47 2.07 -16.10
CA PRO A 734 8.63 0.94 -16.49
C PRO A 734 8.60 -0.15 -15.42
N ASP A 735 7.48 -0.85 -15.31
CA ASP A 735 7.36 -2.09 -14.53
C ASP A 735 7.86 -3.31 -15.33
N GLU A 736 7.74 -4.51 -14.77
CA GLU A 736 8.48 -5.67 -15.27
C GLU A 736 8.00 -6.19 -16.64
N GLU A 737 6.73 -5.99 -17.01
CA GLU A 737 6.21 -6.47 -18.30
C GLU A 737 6.85 -5.73 -19.51
N PRO A 738 6.87 -4.38 -19.59
CA PRO A 738 7.63 -3.66 -20.63
C PRO A 738 9.15 -3.91 -20.56
N ARG A 739 9.71 -4.18 -19.38
CA ARG A 739 11.14 -4.50 -19.22
C ARG A 739 11.49 -5.88 -19.80
N ALA A 740 10.66 -6.90 -19.55
CA ALA A 740 10.81 -8.22 -20.16
C ALA A 740 10.68 -8.15 -21.69
N LEU A 741 9.65 -7.45 -22.19
CA LEU A 741 9.45 -7.21 -23.62
C LEU A 741 10.61 -6.42 -24.28
N ALA A 742 11.34 -5.62 -23.50
CA ALA A 742 12.55 -4.92 -23.94
C ALA A 742 13.83 -5.79 -23.88
N ALA A 743 13.91 -6.76 -22.97
CA ALA A 743 14.93 -7.79 -22.98
C ALA A 743 14.78 -8.72 -24.21
N ASP A 744 13.54 -9.16 -24.47
CA ASP A 744 13.17 -10.03 -25.59
C ASP A 744 13.13 -9.30 -26.95
N ARG A 745 13.28 -7.97 -26.96
CA ARG A 745 13.22 -7.09 -28.14
C ARG A 745 11.92 -7.19 -28.94
N THR A 746 10.78 -7.29 -28.25
CA THR A 746 9.45 -7.40 -28.87
C THR A 746 8.59 -6.14 -28.72
N LEU A 747 8.96 -5.21 -27.82
CA LEU A 747 8.14 -4.04 -27.49
C LEU A 747 7.93 -3.07 -28.66
N HIS A 748 8.89 -2.91 -29.57
CA HIS A 748 8.79 -2.03 -30.74
C HIS A 748 7.75 -2.47 -31.78
N THR A 749 7.20 -3.68 -31.66
CA THR A 749 6.12 -4.16 -32.52
C THR A 749 4.83 -3.37 -32.26
N PRO A 750 4.09 -2.91 -33.30
CA PRO A 750 2.91 -2.06 -33.11
C PRO A 750 1.84 -2.66 -32.18
N GLU A 751 1.57 -3.95 -32.31
CA GLU A 751 0.58 -4.65 -31.48
C GLU A 751 0.98 -4.65 -30.00
N MET A 752 2.24 -4.97 -29.68
CA MET A 752 2.72 -5.02 -28.30
C MET A 752 2.78 -3.63 -27.67
N LEU A 753 3.22 -2.62 -28.42
CA LEU A 753 3.29 -1.24 -27.94
C LEU A 753 1.89 -0.68 -27.63
N ALA A 754 0.90 -0.93 -28.50
CA ALA A 754 -0.50 -0.57 -28.27
C ALA A 754 -1.11 -1.36 -27.10
N LYS A 755 -0.81 -2.66 -26.98
CA LYS A 755 -1.23 -3.49 -25.83
C LYS A 755 -0.69 -2.93 -24.51
N GLN A 756 0.59 -2.56 -24.46
CA GLN A 756 1.17 -1.96 -23.25
C GLN A 756 0.55 -0.59 -22.95
N ALA A 757 0.37 0.28 -23.95
CA ALA A 757 -0.29 1.57 -23.74
C ALA A 757 -1.70 1.41 -23.15
N ARG A 758 -2.53 0.50 -23.69
CA ARG A 758 -3.86 0.18 -23.13
C ARG A 758 -3.80 -0.38 -21.72
N ARG A 759 -2.90 -1.33 -21.42
CA ARG A 759 -2.70 -1.83 -20.04
C ARG A 759 -2.39 -0.68 -19.09
N MET A 760 -1.44 0.16 -19.47
CA MET A 760 -0.91 1.24 -18.63
C MET A 760 -1.93 2.37 -18.38
N LEU A 761 -2.87 2.60 -19.31
CA LEU A 761 -4.01 3.49 -19.10
C LEU A 761 -5.02 2.99 -18.04
N THR A 762 -5.12 1.67 -17.80
CA THR A 762 -6.05 1.11 -16.79
C THR A 762 -5.48 1.05 -15.36
N ASP A 763 -4.14 1.13 -15.24
CA ASP A 763 -3.38 1.06 -13.99
C ASP A 763 -3.60 2.32 -13.13
N ALA A 764 -3.63 2.17 -11.79
CA ALA A 764 -3.81 3.29 -10.86
C ALA A 764 -2.73 4.39 -10.97
N ARG A 765 -1.55 4.09 -11.52
CA ARG A 765 -0.49 5.07 -11.80
C ARG A 765 -0.86 6.07 -12.90
N VAL A 766 -1.88 5.80 -13.74
CA VAL A 766 -2.36 6.77 -14.74
C VAL A 766 -2.92 8.05 -14.12
N ARG A 767 -3.26 8.03 -12.83
CA ARG A 767 -3.56 9.22 -12.03
C ARG A 767 -2.46 10.30 -12.13
N ARG A 768 -1.22 9.91 -12.40
CA ARG A 768 -0.10 10.85 -12.66
C ARG A 768 -0.20 11.54 -14.02
N LEU A 769 -0.82 10.92 -15.03
CA LEU A 769 -1.18 11.63 -16.27
C LEU A 769 -2.28 12.67 -16.00
N ALA A 770 -3.19 12.40 -15.05
CA ALA A 770 -4.20 13.40 -14.65
C ALA A 770 -3.56 14.62 -13.97
N SER A 771 -2.59 14.46 -13.06
CA SER A 771 -1.87 15.60 -12.48
C SER A 771 -0.87 16.24 -13.46
N GLU A 772 0.08 15.46 -14.00
CA GLU A 772 1.23 16.00 -14.73
C GLU A 772 0.92 16.47 -16.15
N PHE A 773 -0.13 15.93 -16.79
CA PHE A 773 -0.61 16.43 -18.07
C PHE A 773 -1.88 17.29 -17.90
N ALA A 774 -2.98 16.74 -17.39
CA ALA A 774 -4.26 17.46 -17.47
C ALA A 774 -4.30 18.70 -16.54
N CYS A 775 -3.86 18.59 -15.29
CA CYS A 775 -3.81 19.75 -14.39
C CYS A 775 -2.72 20.79 -14.78
N GLN A 776 -1.60 20.38 -15.39
CA GLN A 776 -0.63 21.32 -15.97
C GLN A 776 -1.19 22.04 -17.20
N TRP A 777 -1.85 21.33 -18.13
CA TRP A 777 -2.50 21.94 -19.30
C TRP A 777 -3.56 22.97 -18.88
N LEU A 778 -4.43 22.62 -17.93
CA LEU A 778 -5.56 23.45 -17.53
C LEU A 778 -5.21 24.59 -16.55
N ASP A 779 -3.93 24.86 -16.29
CA ASP A 779 -3.44 25.91 -15.37
C ASP A 779 -3.97 25.77 -13.92
N ILE A 780 -4.07 24.52 -13.43
CA ILE A 780 -4.52 24.23 -12.04
C ILE A 780 -3.56 23.33 -11.26
N TYR A 781 -2.38 23.03 -11.82
CA TYR A 781 -1.38 22.19 -11.16
C TYR A 781 -0.96 22.77 -9.80
N GLY A 782 -1.08 21.97 -8.73
CA GLY A 782 -0.78 22.41 -7.36
C GLY A 782 -1.86 23.26 -6.67
N PHE A 783 -3.08 23.40 -7.24
CA PHE A 783 -4.17 24.21 -6.66
C PHE A 783 -4.52 23.87 -5.20
N ALA A 784 -4.23 22.64 -4.74
CA ALA A 784 -4.36 22.22 -3.35
C ALA A 784 -3.71 23.16 -2.31
N GLU A 785 -2.64 23.88 -2.70
CA GLU A 785 -1.90 24.82 -1.84
C GLU A 785 -2.18 26.29 -2.21
N ASN A 786 -3.26 26.57 -2.94
CA ASN A 786 -3.66 27.93 -3.31
C ASN A 786 -4.11 28.76 -2.08
N VAL A 787 -3.52 29.95 -1.93
CA VAL A 787 -3.87 30.93 -0.88
C VAL A 787 -4.24 32.30 -1.47
N GLU A 788 -4.67 32.32 -2.75
CA GLU A 788 -4.94 33.55 -3.52
C GLU A 788 -6.34 34.12 -3.24
N LYS A 789 -7.19 33.44 -2.47
CA LYS A 789 -8.57 33.84 -2.15
C LYS A 789 -8.66 34.48 -0.78
N SER A 790 -9.51 35.50 -0.67
CA SER A 790 -9.79 36.13 0.62
C SER A 790 -10.61 35.18 1.49
N GLU A 791 -10.01 34.67 2.57
CA GLU A 791 -10.68 33.84 3.59
C GLU A 791 -11.66 34.67 4.45
N GLU A 792 -11.67 36.01 4.34
CA GLU A 792 -12.72 36.89 4.89
C GLU A 792 -14.01 36.83 4.06
N VAL A 793 -13.89 36.77 2.73
CA VAL A 793 -15.04 36.69 1.80
C VAL A 793 -15.48 35.24 1.57
N PHE A 794 -14.53 34.29 1.67
CA PHE A 794 -14.74 32.85 1.42
C PHE A 794 -14.12 31.98 2.54
N PRO A 795 -14.63 32.02 3.79
CA PRO A 795 -14.04 31.27 4.92
C PRO A 795 -13.94 29.76 4.70
N GLU A 796 -14.76 29.19 3.81
CA GLU A 796 -14.71 27.78 3.44
C GLU A 796 -13.60 27.40 2.46
N PHE A 797 -12.95 28.35 1.78
CA PHE A 797 -12.00 28.03 0.72
C PHE A 797 -10.79 27.25 1.23
N ALA A 798 -10.26 27.61 2.40
CA ALA A 798 -9.11 26.97 3.03
C ALA A 798 -9.29 25.46 3.24
N ARG A 799 -10.51 25.04 3.63
CA ARG A 799 -10.86 23.62 3.82
C ARG A 799 -11.21 22.92 2.50
N LEU A 800 -11.77 23.63 1.52
CA LEU A 800 -12.26 23.04 0.27
C LEU A 800 -11.19 22.91 -0.83
N ARG A 801 -10.17 23.78 -0.88
CA ARG A 801 -9.24 23.86 -2.04
C ARG A 801 -8.56 22.53 -2.42
N ARG A 802 -8.33 21.64 -1.45
CA ARG A 802 -7.78 20.30 -1.70
C ARG A 802 -8.78 19.38 -2.40
N GLU A 803 -10.05 19.43 -2.02
CA GLU A 803 -11.13 18.68 -2.68
C GLU A 803 -11.44 19.26 -4.07
N MET A 804 -11.40 20.60 -4.22
CA MET A 804 -11.52 21.27 -5.52
C MET A 804 -10.42 20.87 -6.51
N TYR A 805 -9.20 20.57 -6.03
CA TYR A 805 -8.11 20.03 -6.86
C TYR A 805 -8.26 18.53 -7.14
N GLU A 806 -8.84 17.78 -6.20
CA GLU A 806 -9.03 16.34 -6.34
C GLU A 806 -10.10 15.96 -7.37
N GLU A 807 -11.14 16.78 -7.55
CA GLU A 807 -12.16 16.57 -8.60
C GLU A 807 -11.56 16.43 -10.02
N PRO A 808 -10.81 17.40 -10.58
CA PRO A 808 -10.23 17.27 -11.91
C PRO A 808 -9.25 16.10 -11.99
N VAL A 809 -8.44 15.85 -10.97
CA VAL A 809 -7.52 14.70 -10.96
C VAL A 809 -8.31 13.38 -11.07
N ARG A 810 -9.42 13.23 -10.34
CA ARG A 810 -10.29 12.04 -10.44
C ARG A 810 -11.08 11.97 -11.74
N PHE A 811 -11.53 13.10 -12.26
CA PHE A 811 -12.25 13.18 -13.53
C PHE A 811 -11.35 12.71 -14.69
N PHE A 812 -10.12 13.20 -14.76
CA PHE A 812 -9.16 12.77 -15.77
C PHE A 812 -8.63 11.35 -15.51
N GLU A 813 -8.47 10.91 -14.25
CA GLU A 813 -8.17 9.50 -13.93
C GLU A 813 -9.29 8.57 -14.46
N ASP A 814 -10.56 8.88 -14.20
CA ASP A 814 -11.70 8.10 -14.70
C ASP A 814 -11.74 8.09 -16.24
N MET A 815 -11.59 9.27 -16.87
CA MET A 815 -11.59 9.42 -18.33
C MET A 815 -10.44 8.64 -18.99
N PHE A 816 -9.27 8.53 -18.36
CA PHE A 816 -8.16 7.74 -18.90
C PHE A 816 -8.34 6.23 -18.68
N ARG A 817 -8.87 5.82 -17.52
CA ARG A 817 -9.04 4.39 -17.17
C ARG A 817 -10.20 3.71 -17.87
N ASN A 818 -11.26 4.47 -18.18
CA ASN A 818 -12.47 3.96 -18.86
C ASN A 818 -12.48 4.25 -20.38
N ASP A 819 -11.36 4.72 -20.94
CA ASP A 819 -11.25 5.20 -22.32
C ASP A 819 -12.38 6.18 -22.71
N GLY A 820 -12.53 7.25 -21.93
CA GLY A 820 -13.53 8.29 -22.14
C GLY A 820 -13.34 9.08 -23.44
N SER A 821 -14.33 9.91 -23.78
CA SER A 821 -14.22 10.83 -24.91
C SER A 821 -13.45 12.08 -24.48
N ILE A 822 -12.50 12.55 -25.27
CA ILE A 822 -11.83 13.84 -24.99
C ILE A 822 -12.79 15.03 -25.06
N LEU A 823 -14.00 14.85 -25.63
CA LEU A 823 -15.07 15.85 -25.62
C LEU A 823 -15.78 15.93 -24.25
N ASP A 824 -15.73 14.86 -23.43
CA ASP A 824 -16.29 14.82 -22.08
C ASP A 824 -15.69 15.92 -21.19
N VAL A 825 -14.44 16.32 -21.47
CA VAL A 825 -13.76 17.49 -20.91
C VAL A 825 -14.65 18.74 -20.99
N LEU A 826 -15.39 18.95 -22.09
CA LEU A 826 -16.30 20.09 -22.23
C LEU A 826 -17.72 19.79 -21.73
N ASN A 827 -18.21 18.55 -21.91
CA ASN A 827 -19.65 18.27 -21.95
C ASN A 827 -20.14 17.08 -21.13
N ALA A 828 -19.29 16.44 -20.33
CA ALA A 828 -19.68 15.35 -19.45
C ALA A 828 -20.91 15.72 -18.59
N ASP A 829 -21.88 14.82 -18.48
CA ASP A 829 -23.00 14.95 -17.53
C ASP A 829 -22.73 14.17 -16.23
N HIS A 830 -21.49 14.23 -15.74
CA HIS A 830 -21.08 13.63 -14.49
C HIS A 830 -19.92 14.40 -13.81
N ALA A 831 -19.81 14.25 -12.49
CA ALA A 831 -18.71 14.75 -11.68
C ALA A 831 -18.23 13.66 -10.69
N LEU A 832 -17.02 13.82 -10.15
CA LEU A 832 -16.44 12.95 -9.13
C LEU A 832 -16.39 13.74 -7.83
N LEU A 833 -17.22 13.39 -6.84
CA LEU A 833 -17.52 14.24 -5.69
C LEU A 833 -17.32 13.53 -4.35
N SER A 834 -16.73 14.25 -3.40
CA SER A 834 -16.78 14.04 -1.95
C SER A 834 -18.02 14.68 -1.34
N GLU A 835 -18.31 14.42 -0.05
CA GLU A 835 -19.41 15.08 0.67
C GLU A 835 -19.24 16.61 0.75
N SER A 836 -18.04 17.13 1.02
CA SER A 836 -17.82 18.58 1.16
C SER A 836 -17.95 19.30 -0.17
N LEU A 837 -17.45 18.72 -1.27
CA LEU A 837 -17.54 19.29 -2.61
C LEU A 837 -18.97 19.18 -3.18
N ALA A 838 -19.69 18.09 -2.88
CA ALA A 838 -21.11 17.97 -3.25
C ALA A 838 -21.96 19.08 -2.58
N LYS A 839 -21.70 19.38 -1.29
CA LYS A 839 -22.32 20.51 -0.58
C LYS A 839 -21.93 21.87 -1.16
N HIS A 840 -20.68 22.05 -1.62
CA HIS A 840 -20.23 23.25 -2.33
C HIS A 840 -20.92 23.44 -3.70
N TYR A 841 -21.49 22.38 -4.27
CA TYR A 841 -22.17 22.37 -5.56
C TYR A 841 -23.70 22.29 -5.48
N ASP A 842 -24.28 22.24 -4.28
CA ASP A 842 -25.71 22.00 -4.03
C ASP A 842 -26.20 20.68 -4.68
N ILE A 843 -25.44 19.60 -4.44
CA ILE A 843 -25.70 18.25 -4.95
C ILE A 843 -25.97 17.29 -3.79
N ASP A 844 -27.21 16.83 -3.69
CA ASP A 844 -27.67 15.83 -2.73
C ASP A 844 -27.11 14.42 -2.99
N GLY A 845 -27.22 13.55 -1.98
CA GLY A 845 -26.99 12.10 -2.11
C GLY A 845 -25.54 11.62 -1.94
N VAL A 846 -24.60 12.52 -1.69
CA VAL A 846 -23.19 12.18 -1.38
C VAL A 846 -22.91 12.39 0.11
N SER A 847 -22.48 11.34 0.81
CA SER A 847 -22.20 11.38 2.26
C SER A 847 -21.12 10.39 2.70
N GLY A 848 -20.41 10.68 3.78
CA GLY A 848 -19.24 9.94 4.24
C GLY A 848 -17.97 10.21 3.40
N PRO A 849 -16.84 9.56 3.76
CA PRO A 849 -15.52 9.90 3.24
C PRO A 849 -15.26 9.47 1.79
N GLU A 850 -16.12 8.64 1.20
CA GLU A 850 -15.91 8.03 -0.11
C GLU A 850 -16.31 8.95 -1.28
N TRP A 851 -15.38 9.11 -2.23
CA TRP A 851 -15.63 9.82 -3.48
C TRP A 851 -16.53 9.02 -4.40
N ARG A 852 -17.52 9.67 -5.03
CA ARG A 852 -18.54 9.03 -5.88
C ARG A 852 -18.65 9.71 -7.24
N ARG A 853 -18.90 8.91 -8.27
CA ARG A 853 -19.36 9.42 -9.57
C ARG A 853 -20.84 9.76 -9.48
N VAL A 854 -21.20 11.02 -9.68
CA VAL A 854 -22.59 11.50 -9.72
C VAL A 854 -22.93 11.91 -11.14
N THR A 855 -24.08 11.48 -11.65
CA THR A 855 -24.56 11.72 -13.03
C THR A 855 -25.77 12.65 -13.06
N GLY A 856 -26.01 13.36 -14.17
CA GLY A 856 -27.12 14.32 -14.30
C GLY A 856 -26.79 15.73 -13.81
N VAL A 857 -25.51 15.98 -13.49
CA VAL A 857 -25.02 17.16 -12.76
C VAL A 857 -24.99 18.44 -13.60
N ARG A 858 -25.25 18.38 -14.91
CA ARG A 858 -25.43 19.58 -15.75
C ARG A 858 -26.61 20.44 -15.29
N ARG A 859 -27.61 19.85 -14.62
CA ARG A 859 -28.73 20.58 -14.01
C ARG A 859 -28.28 21.57 -12.93
N GLN A 860 -27.20 21.26 -12.20
CA GLN A 860 -26.53 22.11 -11.22
C GLN A 860 -25.35 22.90 -11.85
N GLY A 861 -25.30 22.99 -13.19
CA GLY A 861 -24.21 23.67 -13.90
C GLY A 861 -22.85 22.99 -13.78
N ARG A 862 -22.77 21.70 -13.40
CA ARG A 862 -21.49 20.95 -13.29
C ARG A 862 -21.25 20.07 -14.51
N GLY A 863 -20.18 19.29 -14.47
CA GLY A 863 -19.80 18.34 -15.51
C GLY A 863 -18.86 18.92 -16.56
N GLY A 864 -17.72 18.26 -16.80
CA GLY A 864 -16.63 18.82 -17.58
C GLY A 864 -15.96 20.03 -16.90
N VAL A 865 -14.86 20.50 -17.48
CA VAL A 865 -13.92 21.44 -16.83
C VAL A 865 -14.46 22.86 -16.67
N LEU A 866 -15.41 23.27 -17.52
CA LEU A 866 -16.01 24.61 -17.51
C LEU A 866 -16.78 24.92 -16.22
N GLY A 867 -17.26 23.89 -15.50
CA GLY A 867 -18.06 24.02 -14.28
C GLY A 867 -17.32 23.67 -12.98
N MET A 868 -16.02 23.37 -13.03
CA MET A 868 -15.22 22.92 -11.87
C MET A 868 -14.75 24.11 -11.01
N ALA A 869 -14.86 23.98 -9.69
CA ALA A 869 -14.51 25.03 -8.73
C ALA A 869 -13.05 25.46 -8.81
N SER A 870 -12.10 24.53 -8.92
CA SER A 870 -10.66 24.85 -9.00
C SER A 870 -10.32 25.73 -10.21
N ILE A 871 -10.95 25.48 -11.35
CA ILE A 871 -10.77 26.27 -12.58
C ILE A 871 -11.46 27.63 -12.46
N LEU A 872 -12.75 27.65 -12.07
CA LEU A 872 -13.53 28.87 -11.89
C LEU A 872 -12.95 29.79 -10.81
N ALA A 873 -12.29 29.22 -9.80
CA ALA A 873 -11.56 29.92 -8.76
C ALA A 873 -10.20 30.41 -9.25
N LYS A 874 -9.36 29.56 -9.86
CA LYS A 874 -8.02 29.98 -10.32
C LYS A 874 -8.10 31.09 -11.35
N GLN A 875 -9.10 31.04 -12.23
CA GLN A 875 -9.38 32.07 -13.23
C GLN A 875 -10.31 33.17 -12.67
N SER A 876 -10.05 33.67 -11.46
CA SER A 876 -10.78 34.76 -10.80
C SER A 876 -9.95 35.40 -9.69
N GLY A 877 -10.21 36.68 -9.37
CA GLY A 877 -9.47 37.43 -8.35
C GLY A 877 -9.73 36.97 -6.91
N ALA A 878 -9.05 37.60 -5.95
CA ALA A 878 -9.10 37.19 -4.54
C ALA A 878 -10.48 37.30 -3.90
N ALA A 879 -11.24 38.34 -4.25
CA ALA A 879 -12.57 38.65 -3.69
C ALA A 879 -13.69 38.72 -4.74
N ARG A 880 -13.38 38.61 -6.05
CA ARG A 880 -14.36 38.80 -7.15
C ARG A 880 -14.11 37.89 -8.35
N THR A 881 -15.15 37.72 -9.16
CA THR A 881 -15.03 37.05 -10.47
C THR A 881 -14.15 37.85 -11.43
N SER A 882 -13.68 37.18 -12.49
CA SER A 882 -12.97 37.83 -13.59
C SER A 882 -13.32 37.18 -14.93
N PRO A 883 -14.35 37.68 -15.63
CA PRO A 883 -14.64 37.31 -17.02
C PRO A 883 -13.43 37.38 -17.95
N ILE A 884 -12.53 38.35 -17.77
CA ILE A 884 -11.27 38.46 -18.55
C ILE A 884 -10.43 37.20 -18.39
N LEU A 885 -10.19 36.73 -17.16
CA LEU A 885 -9.37 35.53 -16.90
C LEU A 885 -10.09 34.26 -17.37
N ARG A 886 -11.38 34.10 -17.06
CA ARG A 886 -12.19 32.96 -17.52
C ARG A 886 -12.21 32.87 -19.05
N GLY A 887 -12.41 34.01 -19.71
CA GLY A 887 -12.45 34.12 -21.17
C GLY A 887 -11.10 33.86 -21.82
N ASN A 888 -10.02 34.45 -21.29
CA ASN A 888 -8.67 34.21 -21.76
C ASN A 888 -8.25 32.74 -21.61
N TRP A 889 -8.65 32.09 -20.51
CA TRP A 889 -8.39 30.67 -20.30
C TRP A 889 -9.15 29.77 -21.29
N VAL A 890 -10.42 30.04 -21.60
CA VAL A 890 -11.10 29.32 -22.71
C VAL A 890 -10.36 29.54 -24.04
N PHE A 891 -9.92 30.77 -24.29
CA PHE A 891 -9.34 31.21 -25.54
C PHE A 891 -7.92 30.67 -25.82
N GLU A 892 -6.97 30.84 -24.88
CA GLU A 892 -5.60 30.33 -25.06
C GLU A 892 -5.45 28.87 -24.59
N THR A 893 -6.08 28.47 -23.48
CA THR A 893 -5.87 27.14 -22.88
C THR A 893 -6.65 26.06 -23.61
N LEU A 894 -7.94 26.26 -23.84
CA LEU A 894 -8.80 25.23 -24.47
C LEU A 894 -8.78 25.28 -26.01
N LEU A 895 -8.67 26.46 -26.62
CA LEU A 895 -8.70 26.61 -28.09
C LEU A 895 -7.32 26.78 -28.73
N GLY A 896 -6.29 27.13 -27.96
CA GLY A 896 -4.91 27.24 -28.47
C GLY A 896 -4.66 28.46 -29.35
N GLU A 897 -5.57 29.45 -29.36
CA GLU A 897 -5.30 30.77 -29.95
C GLU A 897 -4.28 31.55 -29.08
N ARG A 898 -3.82 32.69 -29.60
CA ARG A 898 -2.97 33.63 -28.87
C ARG A 898 -3.53 35.04 -28.90
N LEU A 899 -3.34 35.77 -27.81
CA LEU A 899 -3.55 37.22 -27.76
C LEU A 899 -2.23 37.98 -27.99
N PRO A 900 -2.28 39.18 -28.60
CA PRO A 900 -1.19 40.13 -28.51
C PRO A 900 -1.01 40.60 -27.06
N LYS A 901 0.18 41.08 -26.70
CA LYS A 901 0.42 41.59 -25.34
C LYS A 901 -0.44 42.84 -25.06
N PRO A 902 -0.98 43.00 -23.83
CA PRO A 902 -1.70 44.21 -23.47
C PRO A 902 -0.78 45.45 -23.53
N PRO A 903 -1.29 46.65 -23.84
CA PRO A 903 -0.50 47.88 -23.82
C PRO A 903 0.09 48.15 -22.43
N ALA A 904 1.35 48.61 -22.37
CA ALA A 904 2.06 48.88 -21.11
C ALA A 904 1.51 50.08 -20.30
N SER A 905 0.46 50.75 -20.80
CA SER A 905 -0.21 51.91 -20.21
C SER A 905 -1.59 51.60 -19.64
N VAL A 906 -2.04 50.33 -19.65
CA VAL A 906 -3.33 49.93 -19.08
C VAL A 906 -3.23 49.89 -17.55
N PRO A 907 -4.10 50.61 -16.79
CA PRO A 907 -4.13 50.54 -15.33
C PRO A 907 -4.85 49.27 -14.84
N ASP A 908 -4.42 48.77 -13.68
CA ASP A 908 -5.04 47.60 -13.03
C ASP A 908 -6.51 47.86 -12.64
N LEU A 909 -7.33 46.81 -12.75
CA LEU A 909 -8.72 46.83 -12.27
C LEU A 909 -8.77 46.60 -10.75
N PRO A 910 -9.63 47.31 -9.99
CA PRO A 910 -9.67 47.22 -8.53
C PRO A 910 -9.93 45.80 -8.00
N ASP A 911 -9.41 45.49 -6.82
CA ASP A 911 -9.51 44.15 -6.20
C ASP A 911 -10.96 43.75 -5.86
N SER A 912 -11.80 44.73 -5.53
CA SER A 912 -13.24 44.58 -5.31
C SER A 912 -14.05 45.27 -6.42
N VAL A 913 -15.31 44.87 -6.57
CA VAL A 913 -16.23 45.54 -7.50
C VAL A 913 -16.81 46.78 -6.80
N PRO A 914 -16.72 47.99 -7.40
CA PRO A 914 -17.26 49.20 -6.78
C PRO A 914 -18.78 49.13 -6.55
N THR A 915 -19.25 49.72 -5.44
CA THR A 915 -20.66 49.72 -5.02
C THR A 915 -21.58 50.19 -6.15
N GLY A 916 -22.59 49.36 -6.48
CA GLY A 916 -23.56 49.65 -7.55
C GLY A 916 -23.13 49.20 -8.95
N LEU A 917 -22.00 48.50 -9.10
CA LEU A 917 -21.60 47.85 -10.36
C LEU A 917 -21.58 46.32 -10.23
N THR A 918 -21.72 45.63 -11.35
CA THR A 918 -21.33 44.21 -11.50
C THR A 918 -19.91 44.08 -12.06
N ALA A 919 -19.29 42.90 -11.91
CA ALA A 919 -17.99 42.63 -12.53
C ALA A 919 -18.04 42.78 -14.07
N ARG A 920 -19.16 42.37 -14.68
CA ARG A 920 -19.45 42.62 -16.10
C ARG A 920 -19.49 44.12 -16.44
N GLN A 921 -20.24 44.94 -15.71
CA GLN A 921 -20.31 46.39 -15.95
C GLN A 921 -18.96 47.11 -15.75
N LEU A 922 -18.13 46.63 -14.82
CA LEU A 922 -16.76 47.13 -14.64
C LEU A 922 -15.89 46.83 -15.87
N ILE A 923 -16.04 45.65 -16.47
CA ILE A 923 -15.28 45.23 -17.67
C ILE A 923 -15.84 45.87 -18.94
N GLU A 924 -17.16 45.99 -19.09
CA GLU A 924 -17.79 46.74 -20.19
C GLU A 924 -17.26 48.18 -20.24
N ARG A 925 -17.14 48.85 -19.08
CA ARG A 925 -16.50 50.18 -18.94
C ARG A 925 -15.00 50.20 -19.23
N HIS A 926 -14.28 49.10 -19.02
CA HIS A 926 -12.87 48.99 -19.40
C HIS A 926 -12.71 48.77 -20.92
N SER A 927 -13.64 48.01 -21.51
CA SER A 927 -13.65 47.63 -22.92
C SER A 927 -14.05 48.75 -23.89
N THR A 928 -14.54 49.90 -23.40
CA THR A 928 -14.86 51.05 -24.26
C THR A 928 -13.63 51.71 -24.89
N GLU A 929 -12.45 51.51 -24.30
CA GLU A 929 -11.20 52.04 -24.86
C GLU A 929 -10.82 51.30 -26.16
N PRO A 930 -10.59 52.00 -27.30
CA PRO A 930 -10.35 51.38 -28.61
C PRO A 930 -9.12 50.45 -28.68
N GLU A 931 -8.23 50.51 -27.69
CA GLU A 931 -7.06 49.65 -27.57
C GLU A 931 -7.43 48.32 -26.87
N CYS A 932 -8.21 48.37 -25.78
CA CYS A 932 -8.68 47.19 -25.05
C CYS A 932 -9.76 46.42 -25.83
N ALA A 933 -10.70 47.14 -26.45
CA ALA A 933 -11.87 46.58 -27.16
C ALA A 933 -11.53 45.40 -28.10
N LYS A 934 -10.37 45.45 -28.76
CA LYS A 934 -9.94 44.44 -29.75
C LYS A 934 -9.68 43.06 -29.15
N CYS A 935 -9.05 43.00 -27.98
CA CYS A 935 -8.77 41.74 -27.29
C CYS A 935 -10.01 41.30 -26.51
N HIS A 936 -10.65 42.24 -25.81
CA HIS A 936 -11.87 42.01 -25.04
C HIS A 936 -12.98 41.36 -25.88
N ALA A 937 -13.22 41.82 -27.11
CA ALA A 937 -14.19 41.20 -28.02
C ALA A 937 -13.93 39.70 -28.30
N ARG A 938 -12.68 39.21 -28.21
CA ARG A 938 -12.32 37.79 -28.41
C ARG A 938 -12.50 36.93 -27.14
N ILE A 939 -12.50 37.52 -25.94
CA ILE A 939 -12.46 36.78 -24.66
C ILE A 939 -13.66 37.02 -23.74
N ASP A 940 -14.13 38.27 -23.62
CA ASP A 940 -15.19 38.63 -22.68
C ASP A 940 -16.50 37.85 -22.92
N PRO A 941 -16.93 37.52 -24.15
CA PRO A 941 -18.09 36.65 -24.36
C PRO A 941 -17.97 35.26 -23.71
N TYR A 942 -16.79 34.64 -23.73
CA TYR A 942 -16.58 33.36 -23.03
C TYR A 942 -16.59 33.54 -21.51
N GLY A 943 -16.10 34.69 -21.03
CA GLY A 943 -16.11 35.05 -19.62
C GLY A 943 -17.51 35.33 -19.07
N PHE A 944 -18.31 36.13 -19.77
CA PHE A 944 -19.68 36.48 -19.38
C PHE A 944 -20.61 35.27 -19.39
N ALA A 945 -20.44 34.32 -20.31
CA ALA A 945 -21.15 33.05 -20.28
C ALA A 945 -20.92 32.23 -18.98
N LEU A 946 -19.85 32.53 -18.23
CA LEU A 946 -19.49 31.90 -16.95
C LEU A 946 -19.73 32.82 -15.73
N GLU A 947 -20.42 33.97 -15.88
CA GLU A 947 -20.72 34.87 -14.75
C GLU A 947 -21.81 34.33 -13.80
N GLN A 948 -22.47 33.22 -14.13
CA GLN A 948 -23.36 32.47 -13.21
C GLN A 948 -22.64 31.90 -11.97
N TYR A 949 -21.30 31.84 -11.98
CA TYR A 949 -20.49 31.34 -10.85
C TYR A 949 -19.76 32.45 -10.10
N ASP A 950 -19.67 32.33 -8.78
CA ASP A 950 -18.90 33.22 -7.92
C ASP A 950 -17.36 33.00 -8.03
N ALA A 951 -16.56 33.72 -7.24
CA ALA A 951 -15.10 33.66 -7.32
C ALA A 951 -14.45 32.37 -6.78
N ILE A 952 -15.24 31.44 -6.24
CA ILE A 952 -14.83 30.09 -5.81
C ILE A 952 -15.65 28.97 -6.50
N GLY A 953 -16.41 29.31 -7.54
CA GLY A 953 -17.14 28.37 -8.38
C GLY A 953 -18.51 27.91 -7.87
N ARG A 954 -19.07 28.49 -6.81
CA ARG A 954 -20.48 28.25 -6.41
C ARG A 954 -21.41 28.89 -7.45
N LEU A 955 -22.63 28.38 -7.61
CA LEU A 955 -23.67 29.15 -8.31
C LEU A 955 -24.02 30.38 -7.47
N ARG A 956 -24.37 31.50 -8.12
CA ARG A 956 -24.74 32.74 -7.44
C ARG A 956 -26.20 32.74 -7.01
N GLU A 957 -26.48 33.25 -5.82
CA GLU A 957 -27.85 33.50 -5.32
C GLU A 957 -28.59 34.59 -6.12
N SER A 958 -27.84 35.53 -6.71
CA SER A 958 -28.36 36.59 -7.57
C SER A 958 -28.19 36.24 -9.04
N GLU A 959 -29.27 36.39 -9.81
CA GLU A 959 -29.27 36.23 -11.26
C GLU A 959 -28.22 37.13 -11.92
N ALA A 960 -27.50 36.58 -12.90
CA ALA A 960 -26.42 37.25 -13.61
C ALA A 960 -26.67 37.22 -15.12
N ASP A 961 -26.53 38.36 -15.79
CA ASP A 961 -26.57 38.42 -17.25
C ASP A 961 -25.35 37.69 -17.85
N THR A 962 -25.59 36.45 -18.24
CA THR A 962 -24.65 35.58 -18.96
C THR A 962 -24.89 35.57 -20.48
N LYS A 963 -25.82 36.38 -20.97
CA LYS A 963 -26.19 36.46 -22.40
C LYS A 963 -25.23 37.40 -23.12
N THR A 964 -24.62 36.90 -24.19
CA THR A 964 -23.49 37.60 -24.83
C THR A 964 -23.34 37.22 -26.30
N LYS A 965 -22.60 38.04 -27.06
CA LYS A 965 -22.43 37.91 -28.51
C LYS A 965 -20.96 37.72 -28.88
N LEU A 966 -20.70 36.70 -29.67
CA LEU A 966 -19.39 36.27 -30.14
C LEU A 966 -18.92 37.06 -31.38
N VAL A 967 -17.62 36.98 -31.68
CA VAL A 967 -16.99 37.63 -32.85
C VAL A 967 -17.53 37.13 -34.19
N ASP A 968 -18.05 35.90 -34.26
CA ASP A 968 -18.69 35.34 -35.45
C ASP A 968 -20.16 35.80 -35.60
N GLY A 969 -20.66 36.61 -34.66
CA GLY A 969 -22.00 37.18 -34.64
C GLY A 969 -23.04 36.35 -33.90
N LYS A 970 -22.73 35.14 -33.43
CA LYS A 970 -23.68 34.30 -32.69
C LYS A 970 -23.90 34.81 -31.26
N THR A 971 -25.09 34.52 -30.73
CA THR A 971 -25.44 34.77 -29.32
C THR A 971 -25.35 33.45 -28.54
N ILE A 972 -24.69 33.48 -27.38
CA ILE A 972 -24.69 32.38 -26.39
C ILE A 972 -25.19 32.89 -25.03
N GLU A 973 -25.59 31.96 -24.17
CA GLU A 973 -26.21 32.24 -22.89
C GLU A 973 -25.88 31.13 -21.89
N GLY A 974 -25.30 31.50 -20.75
CA GLY A 974 -24.81 30.59 -19.71
C GLY A 974 -23.74 29.58 -20.16
N ILE A 975 -23.38 28.69 -19.23
CA ILE A 975 -22.43 27.61 -19.49
C ILE A 975 -22.90 26.66 -20.60
N GLU A 976 -24.22 26.46 -20.76
CA GLU A 976 -24.75 25.53 -21.76
C GLU A 976 -24.64 26.09 -23.18
N GLY A 977 -24.92 27.38 -23.40
CA GLY A 977 -24.65 28.02 -24.70
C GLY A 977 -23.16 27.99 -25.06
N LEU A 978 -22.28 28.16 -24.07
CA LEU A 978 -20.83 28.03 -24.26
C LEU A 978 -20.42 26.58 -24.62
N ARG A 979 -20.94 25.58 -23.90
CA ARG A 979 -20.72 24.15 -24.21
C ARG A 979 -21.15 23.84 -25.63
N GLU A 980 -22.37 24.23 -26.02
CA GLU A 980 -22.86 23.96 -27.38
C GLU A 980 -21.98 24.60 -28.45
N TYR A 981 -21.58 25.86 -28.28
CA TYR A 981 -20.69 26.55 -29.22
C TYR A 981 -19.33 25.85 -29.36
N LEU A 982 -18.70 25.47 -28.25
CA LEU A 982 -17.42 24.78 -28.26
C LEU A 982 -17.51 23.36 -28.89
N LEU A 983 -18.65 22.67 -28.73
CA LEU A 983 -18.89 21.34 -29.31
C LEU A 983 -19.32 21.35 -30.77
N LYS A 984 -20.03 22.39 -31.22
CA LYS A 984 -20.58 22.50 -32.59
C LYS A 984 -19.60 23.20 -33.52
N ASP A 985 -19.11 24.38 -33.10
CA ASP A 985 -18.38 25.32 -33.95
C ASP A 985 -16.86 25.32 -33.72
N ARG A 986 -16.40 25.29 -32.46
CA ARG A 986 -14.96 25.31 -32.12
C ARG A 986 -14.34 23.94 -31.85
N ARG A 987 -15.06 22.84 -32.13
CA ARG A 987 -14.65 21.47 -31.78
C ARG A 987 -13.33 21.06 -32.41
N HIS A 988 -13.09 21.46 -33.66
CA HIS A 988 -11.83 21.22 -34.36
C HIS A 988 -10.65 21.78 -33.56
N ASP A 989 -10.75 23.04 -33.15
CA ASP A 989 -9.66 23.76 -32.50
C ASP A 989 -9.38 23.20 -31.10
N PHE A 990 -10.43 22.87 -30.34
CA PHE A 990 -10.31 22.17 -29.06
C PHE A 990 -9.64 20.79 -29.21
N VAL A 991 -10.06 19.98 -30.18
CA VAL A 991 -9.49 18.65 -30.42
C VAL A 991 -8.03 18.78 -30.90
N ARG A 992 -7.71 19.76 -31.75
CA ARG A 992 -6.34 20.05 -32.18
C ARG A 992 -5.46 20.51 -31.02
N GLN A 993 -5.96 21.37 -30.15
CA GLN A 993 -5.25 21.81 -28.94
C GLN A 993 -4.98 20.62 -28.02
N PHE A 994 -5.99 19.77 -27.73
CA PHE A 994 -5.78 18.54 -26.96
C PHE A 994 -4.68 17.67 -27.57
N CYS A 995 -4.71 17.45 -28.89
CA CYS A 995 -3.69 16.66 -29.60
C CYS A 995 -2.30 17.29 -29.47
N ARG A 996 -2.18 18.60 -29.66
CA ARG A 996 -0.92 19.34 -29.56
C ARG A 996 -0.32 19.26 -28.15
N LYS A 997 -1.15 19.49 -27.12
CA LYS A 997 -0.74 19.40 -25.72
C LYS A 997 -0.30 17.99 -25.34
N LEU A 998 -1.08 16.97 -25.67
CA LEU A 998 -0.75 15.58 -25.35
C LEU A 998 0.51 15.12 -26.08
N LEU A 999 0.69 15.51 -27.35
CA LEU A 999 1.90 15.20 -28.12
C LEU A 999 3.13 15.86 -27.50
N GLY A 1000 3.09 17.17 -27.21
CA GLY A 1000 4.20 17.90 -26.58
C GLY A 1000 4.62 17.31 -25.23
N TYR A 1001 3.64 16.98 -24.37
CA TYR A 1001 3.87 16.30 -23.09
C TYR A 1001 4.48 14.90 -23.27
N SER A 1002 3.99 14.10 -24.23
CA SER A 1002 4.47 12.73 -24.46
C SER A 1002 5.93 12.68 -24.93
N LEU A 1003 6.33 13.64 -25.78
CA LEU A 1003 7.68 13.77 -26.32
C LEU A 1003 8.62 14.53 -25.38
N GLY A 1004 8.10 15.43 -24.53
CA GLY A 1004 8.90 16.31 -23.67
C GLY A 1004 9.62 17.42 -24.42
N ARG A 1005 9.04 17.93 -25.50
CA ARG A 1005 9.59 19.02 -26.33
C ARG A 1005 8.48 19.90 -26.90
N GLU A 1006 8.85 21.11 -27.34
CA GLU A 1006 8.01 21.94 -28.21
C GLU A 1006 7.56 21.12 -29.45
N VAL A 1007 6.29 21.27 -29.84
CA VAL A 1007 5.76 20.62 -31.05
C VAL A 1007 6.27 21.36 -32.29
N GLN A 1008 6.90 20.63 -33.20
CA GLN A 1008 7.63 21.13 -34.36
C GLN A 1008 6.78 21.06 -35.63
N LEU A 1009 7.17 21.80 -36.68
CA LEU A 1009 6.43 21.81 -37.95
C LEU A 1009 6.33 20.42 -38.61
N SER A 1010 7.32 19.55 -38.38
CA SER A 1010 7.34 18.14 -38.81
C SER A 1010 6.29 17.24 -38.13
N ASP A 1011 5.64 17.74 -37.08
CA ASP A 1011 4.62 17.03 -36.31
C ASP A 1011 3.19 17.40 -36.73
N GLU A 1012 2.98 18.46 -37.52
CA GLU A 1012 1.64 18.89 -37.95
C GLU A 1012 0.86 17.77 -38.71
N PRO A 1013 1.47 16.98 -39.62
CA PRO A 1013 0.78 15.85 -40.24
C PRO A 1013 0.38 14.74 -39.26
N LEU A 1014 1.08 14.61 -38.12
CA LEU A 1014 0.69 13.70 -37.03
C LEU A 1014 -0.48 14.28 -36.22
N LEU A 1015 -0.56 15.60 -36.04
CA LEU A 1015 -1.73 16.25 -35.43
C LEU A 1015 -2.98 16.11 -36.32
N GLU A 1016 -2.82 16.17 -37.64
CA GLU A 1016 -3.90 15.86 -38.59
C GLU A 1016 -4.32 14.38 -38.51
N GLU A 1017 -3.36 13.44 -38.50
CA GLU A 1017 -3.63 12.02 -38.33
C GLU A 1017 -4.36 11.72 -37.00
N MET A 1018 -3.94 12.33 -35.89
CA MET A 1018 -4.58 12.22 -34.58
C MET A 1018 -6.03 12.72 -34.61
N GLN A 1019 -6.29 13.88 -35.23
CA GLN A 1019 -7.65 14.43 -35.35
C GLN A 1019 -8.56 13.54 -36.20
N GLN A 1020 -8.08 13.06 -37.34
CA GLN A 1020 -8.82 12.16 -38.23
C GLN A 1020 -9.16 10.84 -37.51
N LYS A 1021 -8.17 10.23 -36.84
CA LYS A 1021 -8.37 9.01 -36.06
C LYS A 1021 -9.31 9.21 -34.88
N LEU A 1022 -9.21 10.32 -34.14
CA LEU A 1022 -10.15 10.65 -33.07
C LEU A 1022 -11.58 10.80 -33.61
N ALA A 1023 -11.78 11.51 -34.72
CA ALA A 1023 -13.10 11.65 -35.32
C ALA A 1023 -13.72 10.30 -35.74
N ALA A 1024 -12.92 9.39 -36.30
CA ALA A 1024 -13.36 8.04 -36.65
C ALA A 1024 -13.55 7.11 -35.43
N GLY A 1025 -12.70 7.26 -34.40
CA GLY A 1025 -12.68 6.46 -33.18
C GLY A 1025 -13.59 6.94 -32.05
N GLY A 1026 -14.53 7.85 -32.32
CA GLY A 1026 -15.46 8.36 -31.31
C GLY A 1026 -14.79 9.22 -30.22
N TYR A 1027 -13.71 9.92 -30.57
CA TYR A 1027 -12.92 10.84 -29.74
C TYR A 1027 -12.29 10.20 -28.48
N ARG A 1028 -12.04 8.89 -28.52
CA ARG A 1028 -11.50 8.10 -27.40
C ARG A 1028 -10.05 8.43 -27.05
N VAL A 1029 -9.73 8.54 -25.75
CA VAL A 1029 -8.36 8.80 -25.24
C VAL A 1029 -7.34 7.80 -25.79
N GLY A 1030 -7.67 6.51 -25.76
CA GLY A 1030 -6.83 5.42 -26.25
C GLY A 1030 -6.47 5.60 -27.73
N THR A 1031 -7.35 6.17 -28.55
CA THR A 1031 -7.06 6.47 -29.96
C THR A 1031 -5.99 7.56 -30.11
N ALA A 1032 -6.01 8.59 -29.27
CA ALA A 1032 -4.94 9.60 -29.25
C ALA A 1032 -3.61 9.02 -28.77
N VAL A 1033 -3.64 8.27 -27.66
CA VAL A 1033 -2.45 7.65 -27.05
C VAL A 1033 -1.82 6.62 -27.98
N GLU A 1034 -2.60 5.73 -28.59
CA GLU A 1034 -2.09 4.75 -29.56
C GLU A 1034 -1.51 5.41 -30.81
N THR A 1035 -2.14 6.47 -31.33
CA THR A 1035 -1.60 7.23 -32.47
C THR A 1035 -0.26 7.88 -32.13
N ILE A 1036 -0.13 8.46 -30.94
CA ILE A 1036 1.16 9.00 -30.45
C ILE A 1036 2.21 7.88 -30.36
N VAL A 1037 1.97 6.81 -29.62
CA VAL A 1037 3.04 5.82 -29.34
C VAL A 1037 3.45 5.03 -30.58
N LEU A 1038 2.56 4.86 -31.56
CA LEU A 1038 2.86 4.19 -32.83
C LEU A 1038 3.61 5.07 -33.84
N SER A 1039 3.62 6.39 -33.65
CA SER A 1039 4.26 7.38 -34.54
C SER A 1039 5.77 7.22 -34.68
N LYS A 1040 6.34 7.82 -35.74
CA LYS A 1040 7.81 7.96 -35.88
C LYS A 1040 8.38 8.84 -34.77
N GLN A 1041 7.70 9.93 -34.42
CA GLN A 1041 8.06 10.87 -33.36
C GLN A 1041 8.35 10.16 -32.03
N PHE A 1042 7.47 9.25 -31.62
CA PHE A 1042 7.61 8.53 -30.36
C PHE A 1042 8.58 7.34 -30.43
N ARG A 1043 8.74 6.71 -31.59
CA ARG A 1043 9.57 5.49 -31.76
C ARG A 1043 10.97 5.75 -32.32
N MET A 1044 11.29 6.98 -32.72
CA MET A 1044 12.56 7.35 -33.34
C MET A 1044 13.18 8.61 -32.73
N ILE A 1045 14.43 8.86 -33.09
CA ILE A 1045 15.22 10.06 -32.78
C ILE A 1045 16.06 10.47 -33.99
N ARG A 1046 16.20 11.78 -34.22
CA ARG A 1046 17.12 12.31 -35.24
C ARG A 1046 18.49 12.57 -34.62
N GLY A 1047 19.54 12.19 -35.34
CA GLY A 1047 20.90 12.59 -35.01
C GLY A 1047 21.09 14.11 -35.07
N LYS A 1048 22.16 14.59 -34.44
CA LYS A 1048 22.70 15.93 -34.69
C LYS A 1048 23.99 15.77 -35.48
N LYS A 1049 24.11 16.44 -36.63
CA LYS A 1049 25.43 16.76 -37.20
C LYS A 1049 26.28 17.37 -36.10
N ARG A 1050 27.50 16.85 -35.90
CA ARG A 1050 28.53 17.64 -35.22
C ARG A 1050 28.81 18.87 -36.11
N PRO A 1051 28.98 20.06 -35.51
CA PRO A 1051 29.30 21.28 -36.28
C PRO A 1051 30.62 21.11 -37.03
#